data_AF-A0A2G5L7P0-F1
#
_entry.id   AF-A0A2G5L7P0-F1
#
_cell.length_a   1.000
_cell.length_b   1.000
_cell.length_c   1.000
_cell.angle_alpha   90.00
_cell.angle_beta   90.00
_cell.angle_gamma   90.00
#
_symmetry.space_group_name_H-M   'P 1'
#
loop_
_entity.id
_entity.type
_entity.pdbx_description
1 polymer ?
#
loop_
_entity_poly.entity_id
_entity_poly.type
_entity_poly.pdbx_seq_one_letter_code
_entity_poly.pdbx_strand_id
1 'polypeptide(L)'
;MVARLLLLGLLMGGIMMYRPVKKEEVGRRKSITGFLVSLALLFVSWWCHGVSELGMWASMIFLSLAYLGLMTFGMRLFQFLDFMNLAINDPFNDTKETFEQTGTRIDTPYSANIPYTYSHNGKQLKGWINFVNLFRALLVIGTPGSGKSFSVIEEIMAQFIDKKYAMVIYDFKFDTLTRKAYGYLQEAIKKHGNDSEIPFPKLYRICFDDLRMTHRNNPMDPYGLVNQSDAIDTATTLMKNLNPEWIKRQDYFSRSAISYTGGCIWYLKKKSEETGKYLCTPGHLAILTTVKIDILMEIMTKDVEVRQILVPFRDALEKEAMEQLSGQTSTVQISLSSIATKEIFYVMSGNDFSLEVNDARYPKIVSLQNNPERKEVYSAPLGLYMNTILKRVNKPGKRHMALLIDEVPTLFIMLLRTIIDTGRENKIATILGLQSVGQLILDYGRELADVIYDNCANLICGAAKGETAKRLSELFGKIHQEKVSKNTSSSDVSTNLSTQMMELLPKSKIASMSTGHFAGLVADTFEHQIKEKKCYGQLLPDIEGKRRAMKHKLPVVKDFKPENFGELFQAQMKLIEELDLQKNVSGLFTKEIGYIEFYGTRLEETAKNAFTNGTKRRIFKDVVKELRLFDFREDILELLNTGPRGADWQRLLAYIVEEFLVRTEMDRVAQAEFDKIIGEVDCLVKEEYKAVTGKELESAIFDEKKINGEIAKSIDNSEAAVEKFMDDFGKELDGSLSQSLAALQEETEYNFEEEFSSYPIENFE
;
A
#
# COMPACT_ATOMS: atom_id res chain seq x y z
N MET A 1 81.47 -11.94 18.05
CA MET A 1 80.05 -11.56 18.04
C MET A 1 79.84 -10.05 18.01
N VAL A 2 80.42 -9.28 18.96
CA VAL A 2 80.27 -7.81 19.07
C VAL A 2 80.58 -7.04 17.77
N ALA A 3 81.68 -7.35 17.08
CA ALA A 3 82.04 -6.67 15.82
C ALA A 3 81.00 -6.82 14.69
N ARG A 4 80.28 -7.94 14.63
CA ARG A 4 79.23 -8.19 13.62
C ARG A 4 77.95 -7.43 13.94
N LEU A 5 77.63 -7.28 15.23
CA LEU A 5 76.53 -6.43 15.68
C LEU A 5 76.82 -4.96 15.41
N LEU A 6 78.06 -4.51 15.62
CA LEU A 6 78.50 -3.16 15.25
C LEU A 6 78.42 -2.94 13.74
N LEU A 7 78.86 -3.89 12.93
CA LEU A 7 78.75 -3.81 11.47
C LEU A 7 77.29 -3.70 11.00
N LEU A 8 76.40 -4.53 11.57
CA LEU A 8 74.97 -4.45 11.28
C LEU A 8 74.38 -3.09 11.69
N GLY A 9 74.76 -2.58 12.86
CA GLY A 9 74.32 -1.27 13.36
C GLY A 9 74.79 -0.11 12.47
N LEU A 10 76.06 -0.11 12.05
CA LEU A 10 76.62 0.90 11.15
C LEU A 10 76.00 0.83 9.75
N LEU A 11 75.80 -0.38 9.22
CA LEU A 11 75.12 -0.59 7.94
C LEU A 11 73.69 -0.05 7.96
N MET A 12 72.93 -0.39 9.00
CA MET A 12 71.56 0.09 9.16
C MET A 12 71.51 1.60 9.37
N GLY A 13 72.41 2.15 10.18
CA GLY A 13 72.53 3.60 10.36
C GLY A 13 72.87 4.34 9.06
N GLY A 14 73.77 3.77 8.25
CA GLY A 14 74.13 4.31 6.94
C GLY A 14 72.97 4.27 5.94
N ILE A 15 72.23 3.15 5.88
CA ILE A 15 71.03 3.03 5.04
C ILE A 15 69.95 4.02 5.49
N MET A 16 69.77 4.22 6.79
CA MET A 16 68.81 5.21 7.32
C MET A 16 69.22 6.66 6.99
N MET A 17 70.51 6.98 7.05
CA MET A 17 71.02 8.30 6.64
C MET A 17 70.86 8.54 5.13
N TYR A 18 71.01 7.50 4.31
CA TYR A 18 70.89 7.59 2.85
C TYR A 18 69.44 7.87 2.38
N ARG A 19 68.42 7.64 3.22
CA ARG A 19 66.99 7.84 2.89
C ARG A 19 66.63 7.28 1.51
N PRO A 20 66.65 5.95 1.32
CA PRO A 20 66.49 5.33 0.01
C PRO A 20 65.17 5.72 -0.66
N VAL A 21 65.23 6.10 -1.95
CA VAL A 21 64.07 6.49 -2.77
C VAL A 21 63.07 5.33 -2.81
N LYS A 22 61.85 5.58 -2.33
CA LYS A 22 60.78 4.59 -2.19
C LYS A 22 60.22 4.21 -3.57
N LYS A 23 60.00 2.91 -3.84
CA LYS A 23 59.53 2.37 -5.14
C LYS A 23 58.38 1.37 -4.96
N GLU A 24 57.37 1.43 -5.83
CA GLU A 24 56.14 0.59 -5.74
C GLU A 24 56.36 -0.90 -6.11
N GLU A 25 57.30 -1.23 -7.00
CA GLU A 25 57.45 -2.60 -7.56
C GLU A 25 58.46 -3.50 -6.80
N VAL A 26 58.70 -3.26 -5.51
CA VAL A 26 59.66 -4.07 -4.74
C VAL A 26 58.97 -5.30 -4.14
N GLY A 27 59.32 -6.49 -4.62
CA GLY A 27 58.74 -7.75 -4.14
C GLY A 27 58.99 -8.03 -2.65
N ARG A 28 57.99 -7.76 -1.79
CA ARG A 28 58.06 -7.85 -0.31
C ARG A 28 58.62 -9.17 0.22
N ARG A 29 58.16 -10.32 -0.31
CA ARG A 29 58.65 -11.64 0.11
C ARG A 29 60.13 -11.83 -0.22
N LYS A 30 60.56 -11.48 -1.44
CA LYS A 30 61.96 -11.61 -1.88
C LYS A 30 62.90 -10.70 -1.07
N SER A 31 62.43 -9.52 -0.68
CA SER A 31 63.21 -8.58 0.13
C SER A 31 63.39 -9.06 1.57
N ILE A 32 62.34 -9.59 2.21
CA ILE A 32 62.41 -10.12 3.57
C ILE A 32 63.26 -11.40 3.61
N THR A 33 63.06 -12.33 2.67
CA THR A 33 63.86 -13.57 2.62
C THR A 33 65.32 -13.29 2.32
N GLY A 34 65.62 -12.41 1.36
CA GLY A 34 66.98 -11.99 1.06
C GLY A 34 67.67 -11.32 2.25
N PHE A 35 66.95 -10.49 3.01
CA PHE A 35 67.47 -9.87 4.22
C PHE A 35 67.79 -10.90 5.31
N LEU A 36 66.88 -11.85 5.57
CA LEU A 36 67.09 -12.91 6.56
C LEU A 36 68.25 -13.85 6.17
N VAL A 37 68.38 -14.19 4.88
CA VAL A 37 69.51 -15.00 4.38
C VAL A 37 70.83 -14.24 4.56
N SER A 38 70.86 -12.94 4.26
CA SER A 38 72.06 -12.12 4.43
C SER A 38 72.45 -11.97 5.91
N LEU A 39 71.46 -11.87 6.79
CA LEU A 39 71.67 -11.85 8.24
C LEU A 39 72.21 -13.20 8.74
N ALA A 40 71.66 -14.32 8.26
CA ALA A 40 72.14 -15.65 8.60
C ALA A 40 73.59 -15.86 8.16
N LEU A 41 73.95 -15.46 6.92
CA LEU A 41 75.33 -15.51 6.42
C LEU A 41 76.30 -14.70 7.28
N LEU A 42 75.88 -13.54 7.78
CA LEU A 42 76.69 -12.71 8.69
C LEU A 42 77.06 -13.48 9.97
N PHE A 43 76.10 -14.20 10.57
CA PHE A 43 76.33 -14.96 11.81
C PHE A 43 76.99 -16.31 11.57
N VAL A 44 76.71 -17.00 10.46
CA VAL A 44 77.37 -18.26 10.08
C VAL A 44 78.88 -18.06 9.85
N SER A 45 79.29 -16.88 9.34
CA SER A 45 80.71 -16.54 9.23
C SER A 45 81.47 -16.58 10.55
N TRP A 46 80.80 -16.54 11.71
CA TRP A 46 81.43 -16.68 13.02
C TRP A 46 81.96 -18.10 13.24
N TRP A 47 81.22 -19.11 12.79
CA TRP A 47 81.59 -20.52 13.01
C TRP A 47 82.82 -20.93 12.18
N CYS A 48 83.03 -20.31 11.02
CA CYS A 48 84.17 -20.57 10.15
C CYS A 48 85.48 -19.88 10.60
N HIS A 49 85.40 -18.98 11.58
CA HIS A 49 86.54 -18.17 12.00
C HIS A 49 87.43 -18.94 12.98
N GLY A 50 88.70 -19.17 12.60
CA GLY A 50 89.73 -19.74 13.48
C GLY A 50 89.90 -21.26 13.45
N VAL A 51 89.30 -21.96 12.47
CA VAL A 51 89.39 -23.43 12.37
C VAL A 51 90.52 -23.90 11.44
N SER A 52 90.88 -23.14 10.40
CA SER A 52 92.01 -23.41 9.47
C SER A 52 92.27 -22.20 8.54
N GLU A 53 93.37 -22.19 7.76
CA GLU A 53 93.62 -21.17 6.71
C GLU A 53 92.48 -21.12 5.67
N LEU A 54 91.94 -22.29 5.32
CA LEU A 54 90.79 -22.42 4.43
C LEU A 54 89.51 -21.81 5.05
N GLY A 55 89.35 -21.92 6.38
CA GLY A 55 88.26 -21.31 7.13
C GLY A 55 88.32 -19.77 7.14
N MET A 56 89.52 -19.18 7.12
CA MET A 56 89.68 -17.72 7.02
C MET A 56 89.19 -17.19 5.67
N TRP A 57 89.54 -17.84 4.57
CA TRP A 57 89.05 -17.48 3.23
C TRP A 57 87.53 -17.65 3.12
N ALA A 58 86.98 -18.75 3.62
CA ALA A 58 85.54 -18.98 3.66
C ALA A 58 84.81 -17.91 4.49
N SER A 59 85.36 -17.54 5.66
CA SER A 59 84.81 -16.47 6.49
C SER A 59 84.81 -15.12 5.77
N MET A 60 85.86 -14.80 4.99
CA MET A 60 85.93 -13.55 4.25
C MET A 60 84.88 -13.49 3.12
N ILE A 61 84.67 -14.61 2.41
CA ILE A 61 83.64 -14.73 1.37
C ILE A 61 82.23 -14.61 1.95
N PHE A 62 81.96 -15.25 3.09
CA PHE A 62 80.64 -15.12 3.72
C PHE A 62 80.37 -13.70 4.23
N LEU A 63 81.39 -13.02 4.72
CA LEU A 63 81.25 -11.65 5.24
C LEU A 63 81.04 -10.62 4.12
N SER A 64 81.69 -10.79 2.96
CA SER A 64 81.47 -9.95 1.78
C SER A 64 80.08 -10.16 1.16
N LEU A 65 79.64 -11.42 1.03
CA LEU A 65 78.28 -11.75 0.56
C LEU A 65 77.21 -11.23 1.52
N ALA A 66 77.41 -11.38 2.83
CA ALA A 66 76.51 -10.85 3.84
C ALA A 66 76.43 -9.31 3.78
N TYR A 67 77.56 -8.62 3.60
CA TYR A 67 77.60 -7.16 3.47
C TYR A 67 76.81 -6.67 2.24
N LEU A 68 77.07 -7.25 1.06
CA LEU A 68 76.37 -6.89 -0.18
C LEU A 68 74.87 -7.21 -0.10
N GLY A 69 74.53 -8.36 0.49
CA GLY A 69 73.16 -8.76 0.72
C GLY A 69 72.42 -7.83 1.68
N LEU A 70 73.02 -7.51 2.84
CA LEU A 70 72.43 -6.59 3.82
C LEU A 70 72.26 -5.17 3.27
N MET A 71 73.21 -4.68 2.48
CA MET A 71 73.05 -3.40 1.79
C MET A 71 71.88 -3.41 0.80
N THR A 72 71.84 -4.41 -0.08
CA THR A 72 70.84 -4.47 -1.16
C THR A 72 69.43 -4.73 -0.63
N PHE A 73 69.29 -5.72 0.25
CA PHE A 73 67.99 -6.10 0.82
C PHE A 73 67.58 -5.19 1.97
N GLY A 74 68.53 -4.61 2.71
CA GLY A 74 68.26 -3.56 3.70
C GLY A 74 67.71 -2.29 3.05
N MET A 75 68.32 -1.79 1.98
CA MET A 75 67.77 -0.67 1.21
C MET A 75 66.36 -1.00 0.69
N ARG A 76 66.14 -2.19 0.12
CA ARG A 76 64.80 -2.62 -0.32
C ARG A 76 63.79 -2.73 0.81
N LEU A 77 64.22 -3.11 2.03
CA LEU A 77 63.36 -3.16 3.21
C LEU A 77 62.81 -1.77 3.55
N PHE A 78 63.68 -0.76 3.58
CA PHE A 78 63.31 0.63 3.83
C PHE A 78 62.51 1.27 2.68
N GLN A 79 62.66 0.77 1.44
CA GLN A 79 61.89 1.27 0.28
C GLN A 79 60.40 0.94 0.32
N PHE A 80 59.97 -0.16 0.97
CA PHE A 80 58.54 -0.52 1.07
C PHE A 80 57.90 -0.22 2.43
N LEU A 81 58.66 0.18 3.45
CA LEU A 81 58.22 0.25 4.85
C LEU A 81 57.16 1.31 5.20
N ASP A 82 56.55 2.01 4.23
CA ASP A 82 55.45 2.98 4.51
C ASP A 82 54.43 3.14 3.36
N PHE A 83 54.28 2.13 2.51
CA PHE A 83 53.24 2.12 1.47
C PHE A 83 51.95 1.44 1.96
N MET A 84 51.18 2.14 2.79
CA MET A 84 49.73 1.89 2.87
C MET A 84 49.01 3.01 2.13
N ASN A 85 48.57 2.72 0.90
CA ASN A 85 47.64 3.56 0.16
C ASN A 85 46.23 3.30 0.68
N LEU A 86 45.78 4.13 1.61
CA LEU A 86 44.40 4.09 2.13
C LEU A 86 43.36 4.13 1.00
N ALA A 87 43.63 4.85 -0.09
CA ALA A 87 42.75 4.91 -1.27
C ALA A 87 42.61 3.59 -2.05
N ILE A 88 43.58 2.65 -1.93
CA ILE A 88 43.50 1.33 -2.57
C ILE A 88 42.72 0.35 -1.69
N ASN A 89 42.85 0.47 -0.37
CA ASN A 89 42.17 -0.41 0.59
C ASN A 89 40.73 0.03 0.90
N ASP A 90 40.44 1.33 0.80
CA ASP A 90 39.11 1.91 1.04
C ASP A 90 38.81 3.04 0.04
N PRO A 91 38.47 2.71 -1.23
CA PRO A 91 38.24 3.69 -2.28
C PRO A 91 37.04 4.61 -2.03
N PHE A 92 36.07 4.14 -1.24
CA PHE A 92 34.83 4.85 -0.90
C PHE A 92 34.84 5.42 0.51
N ASN A 93 35.97 5.30 1.22
CA ASN A 93 36.17 5.80 2.57
C ASN A 93 35.12 5.27 3.58
N ASP A 94 34.64 4.04 3.36
CA ASP A 94 33.60 3.38 4.15
C ASP A 94 33.99 3.20 5.61
N THR A 95 35.28 3.11 5.94
CA THR A 95 35.75 2.98 7.32
C THR A 95 35.64 4.28 8.10
N LYS A 96 35.91 5.42 7.45
CA LYS A 96 35.88 6.75 8.08
C LYS A 96 34.52 7.43 7.99
N GLU A 97 33.67 7.03 7.05
CA GLU A 97 32.25 7.41 6.97
C GLU A 97 31.35 6.58 7.92
N THR A 98 31.86 6.22 9.10
CA THR A 98 31.08 5.57 10.17
C THR A 98 31.03 6.45 11.41
N PHE A 99 29.93 6.36 12.15
CA PHE A 99 29.72 7.11 13.38
C PHE A 99 29.16 6.22 14.49
N GLU A 100 29.34 6.62 15.74
CA GLU A 100 28.76 5.93 16.89
C GLU A 100 27.23 6.03 16.82
N GLN A 101 26.54 4.93 17.11
CA GLN A 101 25.07 4.89 17.06
C GLN A 101 24.53 4.24 18.33
N THR A 102 23.23 4.43 18.60
CA THR A 102 22.61 3.96 19.84
C THR A 102 22.56 2.43 19.92
N GLY A 103 23.29 1.86 20.89
CA GLY A 103 23.34 0.41 21.14
C GLY A 103 22.27 -0.11 22.11
N THR A 104 21.66 0.77 22.91
CA THR A 104 20.69 0.41 23.96
C THR A 104 19.25 0.58 23.48
N ARG A 105 18.35 -0.33 23.91
CA ARG A 105 16.92 -0.22 23.67
C ARG A 105 16.28 0.69 24.74
N ILE A 106 15.47 1.66 24.30
CA ILE A 106 14.73 2.57 25.18
C ILE A 106 13.24 2.22 25.08
N ASP A 107 12.75 1.44 26.04
CA ASP A 107 11.35 0.98 26.05
C ASP A 107 10.49 1.91 26.90
N THR A 108 9.49 2.53 26.26
CA THR A 108 8.51 3.40 26.91
C THR A 108 7.11 2.97 26.50
N PRO A 109 6.04 3.41 27.18
CA PRO A 109 4.68 3.15 26.73
C PRO A 109 4.43 3.64 25.30
N TYR A 110 5.15 4.67 24.84
CA TYR A 110 4.95 5.32 23.55
C TYR A 110 5.97 4.94 22.47
N SER A 111 7.08 4.30 22.84
CA SER A 111 8.19 4.05 21.93
C SER A 111 7.89 2.97 20.89
N ALA A 112 8.56 3.01 19.75
CA ALA A 112 8.71 1.85 18.88
C ALA A 112 10.19 1.61 18.61
N ASN A 113 10.64 0.37 18.84
CA ASN A 113 12.05 0.03 18.87
C ASN A 113 12.37 -1.01 17.80
N ILE A 114 13.22 -0.65 16.84
CA ILE A 114 13.59 -1.53 15.72
C ILE A 114 15.06 -1.94 15.85
N PRO A 115 15.39 -3.24 15.92
CA PRO A 115 16.77 -3.69 15.96
C PRO A 115 17.42 -3.54 14.59
N TYR A 116 18.71 -3.20 14.57
CA TYR A 116 19.47 -3.04 13.33
C TYR A 116 20.95 -3.34 13.53
N THR A 117 21.67 -3.56 12.44
CA THR A 117 23.14 -3.71 12.41
C THR A 117 23.79 -2.56 11.67
N TYR A 118 24.89 -2.05 12.21
CA TYR A 118 25.66 -0.97 11.63
C TYR A 118 27.16 -1.24 11.67
N SER A 119 27.90 -0.67 10.74
CA SER A 119 29.35 -0.75 10.72
C SER A 119 29.95 0.43 11.48
N HIS A 120 30.92 0.17 12.36
CA HIS A 120 31.73 1.19 13.00
C HIS A 120 33.17 0.71 13.16
N ASN A 121 34.15 1.51 12.70
CA ASN A 121 35.57 1.16 12.72
C ASN A 121 35.89 -0.23 12.15
N GLY A 122 35.21 -0.61 11.06
CA GLY A 122 35.38 -1.89 10.38
C GLY A 122 34.74 -3.10 11.08
N LYS A 123 33.97 -2.90 12.17
CA LYS A 123 33.23 -3.95 12.87
C LYS A 123 31.73 -3.78 12.68
N GLN A 124 31.02 -4.88 12.45
CA GLN A 124 29.55 -4.92 12.48
C GLN A 124 29.06 -5.00 13.92
N LEU A 125 28.28 -4.01 14.33
CA LEU A 125 27.69 -3.89 15.67
C LEU A 125 26.16 -4.01 15.56
N LYS A 126 25.53 -4.42 16.66
CA LYS A 126 24.07 -4.43 16.81
C LYS A 126 23.63 -3.21 17.61
N GLY A 127 22.54 -2.59 17.20
CA GLY A 127 21.95 -1.46 17.90
C GLY A 127 20.43 -1.42 17.78
N TRP A 128 19.85 -0.33 18.28
CA TRP A 128 18.42 -0.08 18.25
C TRP A 128 18.11 1.30 17.69
N ILE A 129 17.17 1.37 16.75
CA ILE A 129 16.50 2.61 16.37
C ILE A 129 15.32 2.77 17.32
N ASN A 130 15.46 3.70 18.27
CA ASN A 130 14.43 3.97 19.27
C ASN A 130 13.60 5.18 18.84
N PHE A 131 12.41 4.94 18.30
CA PHE A 131 11.42 6.00 18.09
C PHE A 131 10.70 6.26 19.41
N VAL A 132 11.32 7.05 20.29
CA VAL A 132 10.81 7.30 21.65
C VAL A 132 9.48 8.06 21.63
N ASN A 133 9.26 8.91 20.63
CA ASN A 133 8.04 9.70 20.48
C ASN A 133 7.61 9.82 19.02
N LEU A 134 6.69 8.94 18.61
CA LEU A 134 6.05 8.98 17.29
C LEU A 134 4.86 9.94 17.19
N PHE A 135 4.45 10.58 18.29
CA PHE A 135 3.46 11.66 18.25
C PHE A 135 3.98 12.92 17.55
N ARG A 136 5.29 13.01 17.30
CA ARG A 136 5.93 14.06 16.48
C ARG A 136 6.05 13.67 15.00
N ALA A 137 5.24 12.70 14.57
CA ALA A 137 5.23 12.06 13.26
C ALA A 137 6.54 11.36 12.85
N LEU A 138 6.41 10.40 11.94
CA LEU A 138 7.50 9.68 11.29
C LEU A 138 7.27 9.66 9.79
N LEU A 139 8.29 10.11 9.07
CA LEU A 139 8.35 10.00 7.62
C LEU A 139 9.23 8.81 7.22
N VAL A 140 8.64 7.83 6.52
CA VAL A 140 9.31 6.64 6.01
C VAL A 140 9.42 6.75 4.49
N ILE A 141 10.62 7.00 3.99
CA ILE A 141 10.86 7.23 2.56
C ILE A 141 11.63 6.04 1.96
N GLY A 142 11.25 5.59 0.78
CA GLY A 142 12.06 4.62 0.05
C GLY A 142 11.40 4.15 -1.23
N THR A 143 12.20 3.90 -2.27
CA THR A 143 11.70 3.39 -3.54
C THR A 143 10.96 2.05 -3.35
N PRO A 144 10.06 1.66 -4.28
CA PRO A 144 9.49 0.32 -4.27
C PRO A 144 10.59 -0.76 -4.14
N GLY A 145 10.37 -1.75 -3.28
CA GLY A 145 11.36 -2.81 -2.99
C GLY A 145 12.47 -2.44 -2.00
N SER A 146 12.51 -1.21 -1.47
CA SER A 146 13.46 -0.81 -0.40
C SER A 146 13.21 -1.51 0.95
N GLY A 147 12.02 -2.07 1.13
CA GLY A 147 11.59 -2.70 2.38
C GLY A 147 10.92 -1.75 3.37
N LYS A 148 10.42 -0.58 2.93
CA LYS A 148 9.76 0.44 3.77
C LYS A 148 8.66 -0.13 4.67
N SER A 149 7.70 -0.84 4.08
CA SER A 149 6.51 -1.35 4.77
C SER A 149 6.91 -2.51 5.66
N PHE A 150 7.66 -3.46 5.10
CA PHE A 150 8.14 -4.65 5.80
C PHE A 150 9.04 -4.33 6.99
N SER A 151 10.02 -3.44 6.85
CA SER A 151 11.10 -3.28 7.84
C SER A 151 10.81 -2.20 8.88
N VAL A 152 9.89 -1.27 8.59
CA VAL A 152 9.58 -0.13 9.47
C VAL A 152 8.12 -0.10 9.85
N ILE A 153 7.21 0.09 8.89
CA ILE A 153 5.78 0.31 9.17
C ILE A 153 5.17 -0.91 9.90
N GLU A 154 5.44 -2.12 9.42
CA GLU A 154 4.95 -3.36 10.02
C GLU A 154 5.49 -3.60 11.44
N GLU A 155 6.76 -3.26 11.70
CA GLU A 155 7.37 -3.40 13.02
C GLU A 155 6.76 -2.44 14.04
N ILE A 156 6.53 -1.18 13.62
CA ILE A 156 5.86 -0.18 14.45
C ILE A 156 4.40 -0.58 14.69
N MET A 157 3.71 -1.04 13.64
CA MET A 157 2.32 -1.52 13.72
C MET A 157 2.17 -2.66 14.74
N ALA A 158 3.04 -3.68 14.66
CA ALA A 158 3.02 -4.80 15.59
C ALA A 158 3.20 -4.35 17.05
N GLN A 159 4.15 -3.44 17.31
CA GLN A 159 4.39 -2.90 18.65
C GLN A 159 3.23 -2.05 19.18
N PHE A 160 2.60 -1.24 18.32
CA PHE A 160 1.43 -0.45 18.71
C PHE A 160 0.19 -1.31 18.96
N ILE A 161 0.03 -2.41 18.24
CA ILE A 161 -1.03 -3.40 18.51
C ILE A 161 -0.77 -4.12 19.84
N ASP A 162 0.47 -4.52 20.14
CA ASP A 162 0.86 -5.11 21.44
C ASP A 162 0.58 -4.14 22.61
N LYS A 163 0.72 -2.83 22.36
CA LYS A 163 0.38 -1.73 23.27
C LYS A 163 -1.09 -1.33 23.24
N LYS A 164 -1.92 -2.03 22.47
CA LYS A 164 -3.36 -1.83 22.35
C LYS A 164 -3.74 -0.43 21.86
N TYR A 165 -2.99 0.18 20.96
CA TYR A 165 -3.37 1.47 20.38
C TYR A 165 -4.62 1.33 19.52
N ALA A 166 -5.45 2.38 19.47
CA ALA A 166 -6.38 2.54 18.37
C ALA A 166 -5.59 2.80 17.08
N MET A 167 -6.14 2.46 15.92
CA MET A 167 -5.35 2.56 14.69
C MET A 167 -6.20 2.86 13.47
N VAL A 168 -5.69 3.71 12.59
CA VAL A 168 -6.22 3.91 11.23
C VAL A 168 -5.12 3.45 10.28
N ILE A 169 -5.46 2.54 9.38
CA ILE A 169 -4.54 1.98 8.39
C ILE A 169 -5.07 2.38 7.02
N TYR A 170 -4.27 3.08 6.23
CA TYR A 170 -4.51 3.23 4.81
C TYR A 170 -3.64 2.24 4.04
N ASP A 171 -4.28 1.20 3.50
CA ASP A 171 -3.66 0.07 2.82
C ASP A 171 -3.82 0.24 1.31
N PHE A 172 -2.81 0.84 0.66
CA PHE A 172 -2.84 1.11 -0.77
C PHE A 172 -2.70 -0.15 -1.64
N LYS A 173 -2.09 -1.22 -1.12
CA LYS A 173 -1.83 -2.48 -1.83
C LYS A 173 -2.76 -3.58 -1.32
N PHE A 174 -4.06 -3.28 -1.22
CA PHE A 174 -5.08 -4.18 -0.69
C PHE A 174 -4.80 -5.68 -0.94
N ASP A 175 -4.87 -6.58 0.05
CA ASP A 175 -5.21 -6.46 1.48
C ASP A 175 -3.97 -6.65 2.40
N THR A 176 -2.78 -6.29 1.92
CA THR A 176 -1.50 -6.72 2.51
C THR A 176 -1.27 -6.27 3.95
N LEU A 177 -1.43 -4.98 4.27
CA LEU A 177 -1.21 -4.47 5.64
C LEU A 177 -2.35 -4.85 6.57
N THR A 178 -3.57 -4.88 6.04
CA THR A 178 -4.78 -5.20 6.81
C THR A 178 -4.72 -6.62 7.36
N ARG A 179 -4.35 -7.60 6.52
CA ARG A 179 -4.20 -8.99 6.95
C ARG A 179 -3.14 -9.15 8.03
N LYS A 180 -2.03 -8.42 7.91
CA LYS A 180 -0.95 -8.42 8.91
C LYS A 180 -1.41 -7.81 10.23
N ALA A 181 -2.10 -6.67 10.19
CA ALA A 181 -2.66 -6.02 11.38
C ALA A 181 -3.60 -6.96 12.14
N TYR A 182 -4.48 -7.68 11.44
CA TYR A 182 -5.33 -8.69 12.05
C TYR A 182 -4.52 -9.82 12.68
N GLY A 183 -3.52 -10.35 11.96
CA GLY A 183 -2.65 -11.40 12.47
C GLY A 183 -1.90 -10.99 13.74
N TYR A 184 -1.34 -9.78 13.78
CA TYR A 184 -0.70 -9.25 14.98
C TYR A 184 -1.68 -9.03 16.13
N LEU A 185 -2.91 -8.60 15.83
CA LEU A 185 -3.96 -8.45 16.84
C LEU A 185 -4.30 -9.80 17.48
N GLN A 186 -4.46 -10.87 16.70
CA GLN A 186 -4.72 -12.21 17.23
C GLN A 186 -3.55 -12.73 18.08
N GLU A 187 -2.31 -12.54 17.63
CA GLU A 187 -1.13 -12.94 18.40
C GLU A 187 -1.00 -12.13 19.71
N ALA A 188 -1.31 -10.83 19.68
CA ALA A 188 -1.30 -9.97 20.87
C ALA A 188 -2.39 -10.38 21.88
N ILE A 189 -3.61 -10.66 21.41
CA ILE A 189 -4.70 -11.18 22.25
C ILE A 189 -4.30 -12.51 22.90
N LYS A 190 -3.68 -13.41 22.13
CA LYS A 190 -3.19 -14.70 22.63
C LYS A 190 -2.09 -14.52 23.70
N LYS A 191 -1.21 -13.54 23.52
CA LYS A 191 -0.08 -13.27 24.42
C LYS A 191 -0.51 -12.64 25.76
N HIS A 192 -1.45 -11.69 25.73
CA HIS A 192 -1.83 -10.90 26.91
C HIS A 192 -3.15 -11.35 27.57
N GLY A 193 -3.92 -12.23 26.92
CA GLY A 193 -5.27 -12.59 27.35
C GLY A 193 -6.29 -11.47 27.09
N ASN A 194 -7.57 -11.81 27.23
CA ASN A 194 -8.69 -10.89 26.97
C ASN A 194 -9.17 -10.13 28.22
N ASP A 195 -8.78 -10.56 29.41
CA ASP A 195 -9.22 -10.04 30.72
C ASP A 195 -8.43 -8.82 31.23
N SER A 196 -8.05 -7.92 30.32
CA SER A 196 -7.37 -6.69 30.70
C SER A 196 -8.33 -5.53 30.86
N GLU A 197 -8.14 -4.68 31.89
CA GLU A 197 -8.87 -3.41 32.09
C GLU A 197 -8.90 -2.53 30.83
N ILE A 198 -7.86 -2.63 30.00
CA ILE A 198 -7.74 -1.91 28.73
C ILE A 198 -8.09 -2.86 27.57
N PRO A 199 -9.26 -2.73 26.91
CA PRO A 199 -9.69 -3.68 25.88
C PRO A 199 -8.83 -3.59 24.63
N PHE A 200 -8.65 -4.71 23.92
CA PHE A 200 -8.03 -4.71 22.60
C PHE A 200 -8.95 -4.02 21.57
N PRO A 201 -8.39 -3.31 20.57
CA PRO A 201 -9.19 -2.70 19.52
C PRO A 201 -9.82 -3.74 18.60
N LYS A 202 -11.08 -3.54 18.20
CA LYS A 202 -11.75 -4.38 17.19
C LYS A 202 -11.40 -3.90 15.78
N LEU A 203 -11.13 -4.84 14.87
CA LEU A 203 -10.83 -4.53 13.48
C LEU A 203 -12.11 -4.28 12.67
N TYR A 204 -12.14 -3.15 11.96
CA TYR A 204 -13.13 -2.76 10.97
C TYR A 204 -12.42 -2.46 9.65
N ARG A 205 -13.12 -2.68 8.54
CA ARG A 205 -12.56 -2.56 7.19
C ARG A 205 -13.54 -1.85 6.28
N ILE A 206 -13.04 -0.94 5.46
CA ILE A 206 -13.75 -0.33 4.34
C ILE A 206 -13.04 -0.75 3.07
N CYS A 207 -13.75 -1.53 2.25
CA CYS A 207 -13.35 -2.01 0.92
C CYS A 207 -14.54 -1.88 -0.03
N PHE A 208 -14.26 -1.56 -1.29
CA PHE A 208 -15.28 -1.45 -2.34
C PHE A 208 -15.20 -2.57 -3.40
N ASP A 209 -14.18 -3.43 -3.36
CA ASP A 209 -14.02 -4.53 -4.31
C ASP A 209 -14.76 -5.82 -3.89
N ASP A 210 -14.73 -6.19 -2.60
CA ASP A 210 -15.46 -7.35 -2.08
C ASP A 210 -16.35 -6.95 -0.89
N LEU A 211 -17.67 -6.95 -1.12
CA LEU A 211 -18.66 -6.56 -0.10
C LEU A 211 -18.72 -7.56 1.07
N ARG A 212 -18.23 -8.80 0.94
CA ARG A 212 -18.17 -9.77 2.04
C ARG A 212 -17.15 -9.38 3.09
N MET A 213 -16.13 -8.62 2.69
CA MET A 213 -14.97 -8.27 3.51
C MET A 213 -15.08 -6.87 4.12
N THR A 214 -16.07 -6.08 3.70
CA THR A 214 -16.25 -4.69 4.13
C THR A 214 -17.30 -4.56 5.22
N HIS A 215 -17.14 -3.55 6.07
CA HIS A 215 -18.22 -3.04 6.93
C HIS A 215 -18.80 -1.80 6.27
N ARG A 216 -20.08 -1.52 6.54
CA ARG A 216 -20.76 -0.32 6.03
C ARG A 216 -20.66 0.82 7.02
N ASN A 217 -20.41 2.03 6.55
CA ASN A 217 -20.45 3.25 7.37
C ASN A 217 -20.70 4.47 6.50
N ASN A 218 -21.47 5.44 6.98
CA ASN A 218 -21.62 6.72 6.30
C ASN A 218 -20.61 7.76 6.82
N PRO A 219 -19.63 8.21 6.02
CA PRO A 219 -18.70 9.26 6.44
C PRO A 219 -19.30 10.67 6.42
N MET A 220 -20.50 10.84 5.85
CA MET A 220 -21.29 12.08 5.83
C MET A 220 -22.51 12.00 6.74
N ASP A 221 -22.43 11.20 7.82
CA ASP A 221 -23.50 11.08 8.81
C ASP A 221 -24.03 12.47 9.21
N PRO A 222 -25.34 12.76 9.00
CA PRO A 222 -25.92 14.07 9.28
C PRO A 222 -25.72 14.52 10.74
N TYR A 223 -25.65 13.57 11.70
CA TYR A 223 -25.34 13.90 13.10
C TYR A 223 -23.89 14.34 13.32
N GLY A 224 -22.99 14.04 12.38
CA GLY A 224 -21.60 14.49 12.38
C GLY A 224 -21.37 15.86 11.74
N LEU A 225 -22.37 16.41 11.03
CA LEU A 225 -22.31 17.70 10.35
C LEU A 225 -22.99 18.77 11.23
N VAL A 226 -22.22 19.39 12.13
CA VAL A 226 -22.77 20.31 13.14
C VAL A 226 -23.05 21.68 12.54
N ASN A 227 -22.14 22.18 11.70
CA ASN A 227 -22.20 23.52 11.11
C ASN A 227 -22.08 23.48 9.57
N GLN A 228 -22.51 24.54 8.89
CA GLN A 228 -22.35 24.70 7.43
C GLN A 228 -20.90 24.54 6.96
N SER A 229 -19.94 25.01 7.75
CA SER A 229 -18.52 24.84 7.47
C SER A 229 -18.11 23.36 7.37
N ASP A 230 -18.74 22.47 8.14
CA ASP A 230 -18.46 21.04 8.07
C ASP A 230 -18.91 20.45 6.74
N ALA A 231 -20.05 20.91 6.20
CA ALA A 231 -20.54 20.50 4.88
C ALA A 231 -19.60 21.02 3.77
N ILE A 232 -19.11 22.25 3.88
CA ILE A 232 -18.15 22.83 2.93
C ILE A 232 -16.79 22.10 2.99
N ASP A 233 -16.29 21.76 4.17
CA ASP A 233 -15.05 20.99 4.35
C ASP A 233 -15.17 19.58 3.76
N THR A 234 -16.33 18.95 3.96
CA THR A 234 -16.69 17.64 3.40
C THR A 234 -16.71 17.71 1.88
N ALA A 235 -17.40 18.70 1.31
CA ALA A 235 -17.40 18.97 -0.13
C ALA A 235 -16.00 19.25 -0.67
N THR A 236 -15.20 20.06 0.02
CA THR A 236 -13.82 20.38 -0.37
C THR A 236 -12.96 19.13 -0.45
N THR A 237 -13.07 18.25 0.54
CA THR A 237 -12.32 16.99 0.58
C THR A 237 -12.72 16.09 -0.58
N LEU A 238 -14.03 15.92 -0.79
CA LEU A 238 -14.57 15.06 -1.84
C LEU A 238 -14.14 15.56 -3.22
N MET A 239 -14.42 16.83 -3.52
CA MET A 239 -14.18 17.43 -4.83
C MET A 239 -12.70 17.52 -5.20
N LYS A 240 -11.80 17.78 -4.24
CA LYS A 240 -10.35 17.79 -4.48
C LYS A 240 -9.75 16.40 -4.72
N ASN A 241 -10.30 15.35 -4.10
CA ASN A 241 -9.86 14.00 -4.39
C ASN A 241 -10.37 13.50 -5.75
N LEU A 242 -11.57 13.94 -6.17
CA LEU A 242 -12.09 13.71 -7.52
C LEU A 242 -11.36 14.52 -8.59
N ASN A 243 -10.87 15.72 -8.23
CA ASN A 243 -10.16 16.63 -9.13
C ASN A 243 -8.80 17.06 -8.53
N PRO A 244 -7.76 16.23 -8.61
CA PRO A 244 -6.46 16.50 -7.99
C PRO A 244 -5.82 17.83 -8.41
N GLU A 245 -6.10 18.33 -9.61
CA GLU A 245 -5.62 19.63 -10.08
C GLU A 245 -6.09 20.82 -9.21
N TRP A 246 -7.25 20.68 -8.55
CA TRP A 246 -7.82 21.71 -7.65
C TRP A 246 -7.08 21.80 -6.31
N ILE A 247 -6.17 20.86 -6.02
CA ILE A 247 -5.27 20.94 -4.85
C ILE A 247 -4.26 22.07 -5.06
N LYS A 248 -3.75 22.22 -6.28
CA LYS A 248 -2.72 23.22 -6.64
C LYS A 248 -3.32 24.54 -7.10
N ARG A 249 -4.47 24.51 -7.79
CA ARG A 249 -5.12 25.68 -8.37
C ARG A 249 -6.45 25.95 -7.68
N GLN A 250 -6.57 27.10 -7.02
CA GLN A 250 -7.84 27.58 -6.44
C GLN A 250 -8.46 28.65 -7.33
N ASP A 251 -8.85 28.28 -8.53
CA ASP A 251 -9.59 29.16 -9.44
C ASP A 251 -11.05 29.38 -8.99
N TYR A 252 -11.72 30.36 -9.60
CA TYR A 252 -13.12 30.67 -9.27
C TYR A 252 -14.06 29.48 -9.53
N PHE A 253 -13.77 28.66 -10.54
CA PHE A 253 -14.57 27.49 -10.91
C PHE A 253 -14.54 26.41 -9.83
N SER A 254 -13.36 26.02 -9.33
CA SER A 254 -13.25 25.03 -8.25
C SER A 254 -13.95 25.49 -6.97
N ARG A 255 -13.82 26.77 -6.60
CA ARG A 255 -14.51 27.34 -5.42
C ARG A 255 -16.03 27.31 -5.57
N SER A 256 -16.55 27.64 -6.75
CA SER A 256 -17.98 27.63 -7.01
C SER A 256 -18.55 26.21 -6.96
N ALA A 257 -17.88 25.24 -7.58
CA ALA A 257 -18.26 23.82 -7.55
C ALA A 257 -18.28 23.24 -6.13
N ILE A 258 -17.27 23.58 -5.31
CA ILE A 258 -17.21 23.18 -3.89
C ILE A 258 -18.36 23.80 -3.10
N SER A 259 -18.66 25.09 -3.31
CA SER A 259 -19.76 25.78 -2.63
C SER A 259 -21.11 25.15 -2.95
N TYR A 260 -21.37 24.85 -4.23
CA TYR A 260 -22.58 24.16 -4.67
C TYR A 260 -22.72 22.78 -4.01
N THR A 261 -21.65 21.98 -4.06
CA THR A 261 -21.62 20.66 -3.43
C THR A 261 -21.86 20.76 -1.92
N GLY A 262 -21.24 21.74 -1.24
CA GLY A 262 -21.47 22.00 0.19
C GLY A 262 -22.91 22.40 0.50
N GLY A 263 -23.54 23.18 -0.38
CA GLY A 263 -24.96 23.53 -0.29
C GLY A 263 -25.87 22.31 -0.41
N CYS A 264 -25.59 21.41 -1.35
CA CYS A 264 -26.31 20.13 -1.49
C CYS A 264 -26.16 19.25 -0.24
N ILE A 265 -24.95 19.13 0.31
CA ILE A 265 -24.70 18.37 1.54
C ILE A 265 -25.49 18.94 2.71
N TRP A 266 -25.45 20.27 2.90
CA TRP A 266 -26.19 20.92 3.98
C TRP A 266 -27.71 20.76 3.84
N TYR A 267 -28.22 20.86 2.61
CA TYR A 267 -29.64 20.61 2.31
C TYR A 267 -30.06 19.18 2.66
N LEU A 268 -29.32 18.17 2.21
CA LEU A 268 -29.59 16.76 2.53
C LEU A 268 -29.55 16.50 4.03
N LYS A 269 -28.62 17.13 4.75
CA LYS A 269 -28.55 17.06 6.21
C LYS A 269 -29.83 17.61 6.85
N LYS A 270 -30.27 18.81 6.49
CA LYS A 270 -31.50 19.41 7.05
C LYS A 270 -32.73 18.56 6.75
N LYS A 271 -32.84 18.05 5.51
CA LYS A 271 -33.95 17.18 5.13
C LYS A 271 -33.94 15.84 5.85
N SER A 272 -32.76 15.31 6.18
CA SER A 272 -32.67 14.11 7.02
C SER A 272 -33.22 14.35 8.43
N GLU A 273 -32.97 15.53 9.01
CA GLU A 273 -33.49 15.92 10.33
C GLU A 273 -35.00 16.21 10.32
N GLU A 274 -35.50 16.86 9.27
CA GLU A 274 -36.92 17.20 9.12
C GLU A 274 -37.81 15.98 8.86
N THR A 275 -37.35 15.06 8.01
CA THR A 275 -38.12 13.87 7.63
C THR A 275 -37.88 12.68 8.56
N GLY A 276 -36.81 12.70 9.36
CA GLY A 276 -36.33 11.56 10.12
C GLY A 276 -35.78 10.41 9.28
N LYS A 277 -35.68 10.58 7.94
CA LYS A 277 -35.10 9.61 7.01
C LYS A 277 -33.60 9.85 6.84
N TYR A 278 -32.84 8.81 6.54
CA TYR A 278 -31.38 8.90 6.42
C TYR A 278 -30.94 9.30 5.00
N LEU A 279 -31.22 10.55 4.62
CA LEU A 279 -31.07 11.08 3.26
C LEU A 279 -29.71 11.72 2.96
N CYS A 280 -28.82 11.80 3.96
CA CYS A 280 -27.52 12.44 3.81
C CYS A 280 -26.41 11.40 3.69
N THR A 281 -26.17 10.90 2.48
CA THR A 281 -25.03 10.01 2.16
C THR A 281 -24.34 10.48 0.88
N PRO A 282 -23.11 10.02 0.59
CA PRO A 282 -22.46 10.30 -0.69
C PRO A 282 -23.30 9.87 -1.91
N GLY A 283 -24.08 8.80 -1.77
CA GLY A 283 -24.98 8.33 -2.83
C GLY A 283 -26.13 9.30 -3.08
N HIS A 284 -26.82 9.73 -2.01
CA HIS A 284 -27.84 10.77 -2.12
C HIS A 284 -27.30 12.06 -2.73
N LEU A 285 -26.08 12.47 -2.36
CA LEU A 285 -25.42 13.63 -2.94
C LEU A 285 -25.20 13.45 -4.45
N ALA A 286 -24.63 12.31 -4.87
CA ALA A 286 -24.38 12.04 -6.28
C ALA A 286 -25.66 12.08 -7.11
N ILE A 287 -26.74 11.44 -6.64
CA ILE A 287 -28.04 11.45 -7.33
C ILE A 287 -28.70 12.82 -7.28
N LEU A 288 -28.65 13.55 -6.16
CA LEU A 288 -29.24 14.89 -6.08
C LEU A 288 -28.64 15.83 -7.12
N THR A 289 -27.33 15.72 -7.42
CA THR A 289 -26.67 16.58 -8.41
C THR A 289 -27.01 16.26 -9.87
N THR A 290 -27.73 15.17 -10.16
CA THR A 290 -28.21 14.86 -11.52
C THR A 290 -29.59 15.47 -11.81
N VAL A 291 -30.26 16.01 -10.79
CA VAL A 291 -31.53 16.73 -10.93
C VAL A 291 -31.33 18.03 -11.68
N LYS A 292 -32.34 18.45 -12.46
CA LYS A 292 -32.29 19.72 -13.19
C LYS A 292 -32.07 20.91 -12.24
N ILE A 293 -31.14 21.78 -12.61
CA ILE A 293 -30.62 22.84 -11.72
C ILE A 293 -31.66 23.90 -11.36
N ASP A 294 -32.57 24.21 -12.28
CA ASP A 294 -33.71 25.10 -12.08
C ASP A 294 -34.63 24.60 -10.95
N ILE A 295 -34.99 23.31 -11.00
CA ILE A 295 -35.79 22.64 -9.96
C ILE A 295 -35.05 22.68 -8.61
N LEU A 296 -33.79 22.25 -8.59
CA LEU A 296 -32.98 22.23 -7.36
C LEU A 296 -32.87 23.62 -6.73
N MET A 297 -32.63 24.66 -7.53
CA MET A 297 -32.46 26.01 -7.01
C MET A 297 -33.79 26.58 -6.50
N GLU A 298 -34.91 26.24 -7.12
CA GLU A 298 -36.24 26.64 -6.64
C GLU A 298 -36.56 26.06 -5.25
N ILE A 299 -36.18 24.80 -4.98
CA ILE A 299 -36.40 24.17 -3.67
C ILE A 299 -35.34 24.57 -2.63
N MET A 300 -34.05 24.56 -2.99
CA MET A 300 -32.94 24.75 -2.04
C MET A 300 -32.83 26.19 -1.55
N THR A 301 -33.17 27.19 -2.38
CA THR A 301 -33.05 28.60 -2.00
C THR A 301 -34.13 29.08 -1.03
N LYS A 302 -35.16 28.27 -0.77
CA LYS A 302 -36.19 28.57 0.25
C LYS A 302 -35.61 28.52 1.65
N ASP A 303 -34.70 27.58 1.90
CA ASP A 303 -33.96 27.51 3.14
C ASP A 303 -32.96 28.69 3.24
N VAL A 304 -33.02 29.45 4.34
CA VAL A 304 -32.19 30.65 4.53
C VAL A 304 -30.70 30.30 4.57
N GLU A 305 -30.33 29.19 5.19
CA GLU A 305 -28.96 28.77 5.39
C GLU A 305 -28.34 28.21 4.12
N VAL A 306 -29.06 27.34 3.42
CA VAL A 306 -28.62 26.79 2.12
C VAL A 306 -28.51 27.92 1.09
N ARG A 307 -29.45 28.87 1.09
CA ARG A 307 -29.41 30.05 0.23
C ARG A 307 -28.17 30.91 0.44
N GLN A 308 -27.65 31.04 1.66
CA GLN A 308 -26.42 31.79 1.93
C GLN A 308 -25.19 31.15 1.28
N ILE A 309 -25.15 29.81 1.22
CA ILE A 309 -24.07 29.06 0.56
C ILE A 309 -24.18 29.18 -0.98
N LEU A 310 -25.40 29.28 -1.50
CA LEU A 310 -25.71 29.28 -2.94
C LEU A 310 -25.86 30.68 -3.56
N VAL A 311 -25.50 31.77 -2.86
CA VAL A 311 -25.59 33.15 -3.39
C VAL A 311 -24.98 33.31 -4.78
N PRO A 312 -23.75 32.82 -5.07
CA PRO A 312 -23.16 32.96 -6.40
C PRO A 312 -23.98 32.30 -7.52
N PHE A 313 -24.70 31.22 -7.19
CA PHE A 313 -25.50 30.48 -8.14
C PHE A 313 -26.84 31.17 -8.39
N ARG A 314 -27.48 31.68 -7.33
CA ARG A 314 -28.72 32.46 -7.43
C ARG A 314 -28.51 33.73 -8.26
N ASP A 315 -27.45 34.49 -7.98
CA ASP A 315 -27.17 35.74 -8.70
C ASP A 315 -26.90 35.49 -10.20
N ALA A 316 -26.39 34.31 -10.57
CA ALA A 316 -26.21 33.90 -11.96
C ALA A 316 -27.54 33.49 -12.61
N LEU A 317 -28.45 32.83 -11.88
CA LEU A 317 -29.80 32.49 -12.33
C LEU A 317 -30.64 33.74 -12.58
N GLU A 318 -30.61 34.71 -11.66
CA GLU A 318 -31.32 35.99 -11.80
C GLU A 318 -30.82 36.82 -12.99
N LYS A 319 -29.57 36.61 -13.42
CA LYS A 319 -28.96 37.27 -14.58
C LYS A 319 -29.10 36.48 -15.88
N GLU A 320 -29.91 35.42 -15.89
CA GLU A 320 -30.10 34.51 -17.04
C GLU A 320 -28.79 33.88 -17.55
N ALA A 321 -27.75 33.80 -16.71
CA ALA A 321 -26.43 33.25 -17.04
C ALA A 321 -26.41 31.71 -16.93
N MET A 322 -27.41 31.04 -17.50
CA MET A 322 -27.63 29.61 -17.38
C MET A 322 -26.49 28.77 -17.98
N GLU A 323 -25.82 29.25 -19.02
CA GLU A 323 -24.69 28.54 -19.63
C GLU A 323 -23.50 28.39 -18.67
N GLN A 324 -23.18 29.44 -17.90
CA GLN A 324 -22.06 29.42 -16.95
C GLN A 324 -22.35 28.50 -15.76
N LEU A 325 -23.59 28.54 -15.26
CA LEU A 325 -24.10 27.64 -14.21
C LEU A 325 -24.12 26.18 -14.66
N SER A 326 -24.57 25.93 -15.89
CA SER A 326 -24.58 24.59 -16.49
C SER A 326 -23.16 24.03 -16.57
N GLY A 327 -22.16 24.84 -16.96
CA GLY A 327 -20.76 24.41 -16.97
C GLY A 327 -20.21 24.02 -15.59
N GLN A 328 -20.53 24.78 -14.55
CA GLN A 328 -20.08 24.48 -13.18
C GLN A 328 -20.77 23.25 -12.59
N THR A 329 -22.08 23.13 -12.77
CA THR A 329 -22.87 21.98 -12.28
C THR A 329 -22.53 20.69 -13.02
N SER A 330 -22.29 20.77 -14.34
CA SER A 330 -21.81 19.62 -15.13
C SER A 330 -20.46 19.12 -14.63
N THR A 331 -19.56 20.01 -14.21
CA THR A 331 -18.26 19.60 -13.65
C THR A 331 -18.43 18.82 -12.34
N VAL A 332 -19.33 19.28 -11.46
CA VAL A 332 -19.67 18.58 -10.20
C VAL A 332 -20.26 17.21 -10.50
N GLN A 333 -21.23 17.15 -11.41
CA GLN A 333 -21.93 15.93 -11.77
C GLN A 333 -21.00 14.91 -12.46
N ILE A 334 -20.14 15.34 -13.40
CA ILE A 334 -19.09 14.47 -13.97
C ILE A 334 -18.19 13.91 -12.87
N SER A 335 -17.74 14.75 -11.95
CA SER A 335 -16.90 14.32 -10.83
C SER A 335 -17.61 13.27 -9.96
N LEU A 336 -18.85 13.55 -9.53
CA LEU A 336 -19.61 12.67 -8.64
C LEU A 336 -20.13 11.40 -9.32
N SER A 337 -20.33 11.42 -10.65
CA SER A 337 -20.74 10.23 -11.41
C SER A 337 -19.72 9.08 -11.30
N SER A 338 -18.45 9.40 -11.05
CA SER A 338 -17.39 8.40 -10.90
C SER A 338 -17.54 7.56 -9.63
N ILE A 339 -18.20 8.09 -8.59
CA ILE A 339 -18.46 7.38 -7.33
C ILE A 339 -19.88 6.80 -7.26
N ALA A 340 -20.68 7.00 -8.32
CA ALA A 340 -22.06 6.52 -8.41
C ALA A 340 -22.12 5.06 -8.88
N THR A 341 -21.58 4.16 -8.06
CA THR A 341 -21.65 2.70 -8.27
C THR A 341 -22.40 2.01 -7.13
N LYS A 342 -23.03 0.88 -7.42
CA LYS A 342 -23.77 0.06 -6.44
C LYS A 342 -22.93 -0.32 -5.22
N GLU A 343 -21.65 -0.64 -5.40
CA GLU A 343 -20.75 -1.04 -4.31
C GLU A 343 -20.44 0.11 -3.38
N ILE A 344 -20.12 1.29 -3.94
CA ILE A 344 -19.81 2.49 -3.14
C ILE A 344 -21.05 2.92 -2.35
N PHE A 345 -22.22 2.93 -3.00
CA PHE A 345 -23.47 3.32 -2.34
C PHE A 345 -23.81 2.38 -1.20
N TYR A 346 -23.73 1.07 -1.42
CA TYR A 346 -23.97 0.07 -0.39
C TYR A 346 -23.05 0.24 0.83
N VAL A 347 -21.75 0.43 0.59
CA VAL A 347 -20.76 0.58 1.68
C VAL A 347 -20.98 1.90 2.44
N MET A 348 -21.26 3.00 1.74
CA MET A 348 -21.33 4.34 2.32
C MET A 348 -22.72 4.73 2.87
N SER A 349 -23.73 3.87 2.76
CA SER A 349 -25.08 4.12 3.31
C SER A 349 -25.36 3.47 4.65
N GLY A 350 -24.53 2.52 5.11
CA GLY A 350 -24.76 1.81 6.38
C GLY A 350 -24.17 2.49 7.63
N ASN A 351 -24.27 1.81 8.77
CA ASN A 351 -23.81 2.32 10.06
C ASN A 351 -23.35 1.18 11.01
N ASP A 352 -22.50 0.28 10.52
CA ASP A 352 -22.07 -0.90 11.28
C ASP A 352 -21.13 -0.55 12.46
N PHE A 353 -20.49 0.61 12.38
CA PHE A 353 -19.59 1.11 13.42
C PHE A 353 -19.45 2.63 13.39
N SER A 354 -19.04 3.22 14.51
CA SER A 354 -18.70 4.65 14.57
C SER A 354 -17.26 4.93 14.13
N LEU A 355 -17.08 6.01 13.35
CA LEU A 355 -15.77 6.57 12.97
C LEU A 355 -15.00 7.21 14.14
N GLU A 356 -15.52 7.18 15.37
CA GLU A 356 -14.72 7.44 16.58
C GLU A 356 -13.81 6.24 16.88
N VAL A 357 -12.64 6.24 16.24
CA VAL A 357 -11.69 5.12 16.26
C VAL A 357 -10.96 5.01 17.61
N ASN A 358 -10.65 6.12 18.26
CA ASN A 358 -9.89 6.18 19.52
C ASN A 358 -10.77 6.34 20.78
N ASP A 359 -12.02 5.89 20.73
CA ASP A 359 -12.84 5.77 21.94
C ASP A 359 -12.19 4.76 22.91
N ALA A 360 -12.11 5.12 24.20
CA ALA A 360 -11.47 4.27 25.20
C ALA A 360 -12.27 3.01 25.52
N ARG A 361 -13.62 3.09 25.47
CA ARG A 361 -14.55 1.98 25.73
C ARG A 361 -14.65 1.05 24.52
N TYR A 362 -14.67 1.63 23.32
CA TYR A 362 -14.81 0.89 22.06
C TYR A 362 -13.67 1.22 21.08
N PRO A 363 -12.42 0.88 21.41
CA PRO A 363 -11.26 1.16 20.56
C PRO A 363 -11.33 0.36 19.27
N LYS A 364 -10.83 0.93 18.17
CA LYS A 364 -10.93 0.32 16.84
C LYS A 364 -9.59 0.35 16.10
N ILE A 365 -9.38 -0.65 15.27
CA ILE A 365 -8.47 -0.59 14.12
C ILE A 365 -9.36 -0.43 12.91
N VAL A 366 -9.27 0.67 12.18
CA VAL A 366 -10.02 0.89 10.93
C VAL A 366 -9.05 0.81 9.76
N SER A 367 -9.24 -0.16 8.88
CA SER A 367 -8.49 -0.27 7.64
C SER A 367 -9.30 0.31 6.47
N LEU A 368 -8.72 1.31 5.81
CA LEU A 368 -9.20 1.92 4.57
C LEU A 368 -8.40 1.32 3.42
N GLN A 369 -9.06 0.49 2.62
CA GLN A 369 -8.41 -0.34 1.61
C GLN A 369 -8.60 0.26 0.22
N ASN A 370 -7.48 0.47 -0.48
CA ASN A 370 -7.50 0.97 -1.86
C ASN A 370 -7.00 -0.11 -2.82
N ASN A 371 -7.48 -0.03 -4.06
CA ASN A 371 -7.03 -0.87 -5.15
C ASN A 371 -6.23 -0.03 -6.14
N PRO A 372 -4.94 -0.34 -6.39
CA PRO A 372 -4.11 0.40 -7.34
C PRO A 372 -4.71 0.52 -8.75
N GLU A 373 -5.50 -0.47 -9.19
CA GLU A 373 -6.16 -0.48 -10.51
C GLU A 373 -7.35 0.49 -10.59
N ARG A 374 -7.96 0.81 -9.44
CA ARG A 374 -9.17 1.66 -9.32
C ARG A 374 -8.94 2.88 -8.45
N LYS A 375 -7.66 3.29 -8.30
CA LYS A 375 -7.22 4.36 -7.40
C LYS A 375 -8.02 5.66 -7.60
N GLU A 376 -8.29 6.03 -8.86
CA GLU A 376 -8.97 7.29 -9.18
C GLU A 376 -10.42 7.33 -8.69
N VAL A 377 -11.12 6.19 -8.75
CA VAL A 377 -12.50 6.08 -8.27
C VAL A 377 -12.55 6.04 -6.74
N TYR A 378 -11.63 5.31 -6.10
CA TYR A 378 -11.65 5.11 -4.65
C TYR A 378 -10.98 6.23 -3.83
N SER A 379 -10.16 7.08 -4.45
CA SER A 379 -9.49 8.19 -3.75
C SER A 379 -10.51 9.12 -3.06
N ALA A 380 -11.61 9.45 -3.73
CA ALA A 380 -12.64 10.34 -3.24
C ALA A 380 -13.37 9.81 -1.99
N PRO A 381 -13.99 8.60 -2.01
CA PRO A 381 -14.65 8.07 -0.84
C PRO A 381 -13.67 7.76 0.31
N LEU A 382 -12.47 7.23 0.02
CA LEU A 382 -11.46 6.97 1.06
C LEU A 382 -10.92 8.27 1.69
N GLY A 383 -10.80 9.34 0.89
CA GLY A 383 -10.36 10.66 1.35
C GLY A 383 -11.37 11.28 2.29
N LEU A 384 -12.65 11.07 2.00
CA LEU A 384 -13.77 11.46 2.84
C LEU A 384 -13.75 10.73 4.19
N TYR A 385 -13.61 9.40 4.20
CA TYR A 385 -13.44 8.63 5.43
C TYR A 385 -12.24 9.11 6.24
N MET A 386 -11.09 9.29 5.60
CA MET A 386 -9.88 9.75 6.28
C MET A 386 -10.12 11.11 6.93
N ASN A 387 -10.67 12.07 6.21
CA ASN A 387 -10.95 13.40 6.74
C ASN A 387 -11.94 13.37 7.92
N THR A 388 -13.05 12.63 7.79
CA THR A 388 -14.06 12.48 8.86
C THR A 388 -13.45 11.81 10.10
N ILE A 389 -12.65 10.77 9.92
CA ILE A 389 -11.96 10.10 11.04
C ILE A 389 -11.00 11.08 11.72
N LEU A 390 -10.11 11.75 10.97
CA LEU A 390 -9.11 12.67 11.52
C LEU A 390 -9.75 13.81 12.32
N LYS A 391 -10.89 14.34 11.85
CA LYS A 391 -11.66 15.35 12.56
C LYS A 391 -12.25 14.83 13.89
N ARG A 392 -12.71 13.58 13.93
CA ARG A 392 -13.32 12.99 15.14
C ARG A 392 -12.30 12.57 16.20
N VAL A 393 -11.12 12.11 15.79
CA VAL A 393 -10.11 11.51 16.69
C VAL A 393 -9.20 12.55 17.36
N ASN A 394 -9.05 13.74 16.78
CA ASN A 394 -8.19 14.80 17.29
C ASN A 394 -8.85 15.57 18.46
N LYS A 395 -9.09 14.86 19.59
CA LYS A 395 -9.75 15.40 20.80
C LYS A 395 -8.99 14.96 22.07
N PRO A 396 -9.01 15.79 23.13
CA PRO A 396 -8.33 15.47 24.38
C PRO A 396 -9.01 14.32 25.13
N GLY A 397 -8.23 13.60 25.95
CA GLY A 397 -8.75 12.53 26.83
C GLY A 397 -9.17 11.24 26.12
N LYS A 398 -8.91 11.12 24.82
CA LYS A 398 -9.15 9.89 24.05
C LYS A 398 -7.96 8.92 24.15
N ARG A 399 -8.15 7.69 23.66
CA ARG A 399 -7.11 6.65 23.64
C ARG A 399 -5.98 7.04 22.68
N HIS A 400 -4.77 6.55 22.95
CA HIS A 400 -3.64 6.74 22.02
C HIS A 400 -3.94 6.04 20.71
N MET A 401 -3.56 6.70 19.62
CA MET A 401 -3.88 6.25 18.27
C MET A 401 -2.62 6.24 17.40
N ALA A 402 -2.56 5.32 16.44
CA ALA A 402 -1.64 5.37 15.33
C ALA A 402 -2.38 5.61 14.00
N LEU A 403 -1.92 6.59 13.22
CA LEU A 403 -2.32 6.81 11.84
C LEU A 403 -1.22 6.26 10.93
N LEU A 404 -1.46 5.14 10.27
CA LEU A 404 -0.52 4.48 9.36
C LEU A 404 -0.96 4.67 7.91
N ILE A 405 -0.12 5.32 7.10
CA ILE A 405 -0.41 5.57 5.69
C ILE A 405 0.75 5.01 4.87
N ASP A 406 0.56 3.90 4.15
CA ASP A 406 1.66 3.25 3.39
C ASP A 406 2.16 4.09 2.21
N GLU A 407 1.28 4.89 1.61
CA GLU A 407 1.60 5.74 0.46
C GLU A 407 0.75 7.03 0.46
N VAL A 408 1.26 8.07 1.13
CA VAL A 408 0.56 9.37 1.28
C VAL A 408 0.14 9.99 -0.06
N PRO A 409 0.98 10.06 -1.12
CA PRO A 409 0.63 10.79 -2.34
C PRO A 409 -0.52 10.16 -3.13
N THR A 410 -0.99 8.96 -2.74
CA THR A 410 -2.11 8.31 -3.41
C THR A 410 -3.48 8.83 -3.00
N LEU A 411 -3.55 9.59 -1.90
CA LEU A 411 -4.79 10.10 -1.33
C LEU A 411 -4.59 11.54 -0.85
N PHE A 412 -5.41 12.49 -1.29
CA PHE A 412 -5.34 13.84 -0.76
C PHE A 412 -6.05 13.92 0.60
N ILE A 413 -5.28 14.19 1.64
CA ILE A 413 -5.77 14.28 3.02
C ILE A 413 -5.67 15.74 3.49
N MET A 414 -6.82 16.41 3.51
CA MET A 414 -6.91 17.84 3.84
C MET A 414 -6.36 18.17 5.24
N LEU A 415 -6.70 17.37 6.25
CA LEU A 415 -6.28 17.57 7.64
C LEU A 415 -4.92 16.95 7.98
N LEU A 416 -4.14 16.52 6.99
CA LEU A 416 -2.84 15.85 7.24
C LEU A 416 -1.86 16.77 7.96
N ARG A 417 -1.76 18.04 7.55
CA ARG A 417 -0.92 19.01 8.25
C ARG A 417 -1.41 19.21 9.68
N THR A 418 -2.71 19.45 9.85
CA THR A 418 -3.32 19.69 11.16
C THR A 418 -3.07 18.54 12.13
N ILE A 419 -3.15 17.29 11.68
CA ILE A 419 -2.92 16.12 12.55
C ILE A 419 -1.45 15.96 12.92
N ILE A 420 -0.51 16.31 12.03
CA ILE A 420 0.93 16.32 12.35
C ILE A 420 1.22 17.39 13.42
N ASP A 421 0.63 18.58 13.27
CA ASP A 421 0.93 19.73 14.12
C ASP A 421 0.26 19.63 15.51
N THR A 422 -1.04 19.31 15.54
CA THR A 422 -1.86 19.35 16.77
C THR A 422 -2.15 17.97 17.36
N GLY A 423 -2.04 16.90 16.57
CA GLY A 423 -2.33 15.53 17.03
C GLY A 423 -1.38 15.04 18.13
N ARG A 424 -0.22 15.71 18.29
CA ARG A 424 0.74 15.41 19.34
C ARG A 424 0.13 15.51 20.74
N GLU A 425 -0.61 16.58 21.02
CA GLU A 425 -1.25 16.81 22.33
C GLU A 425 -2.29 15.75 22.64
N ASN A 426 -2.97 15.27 21.59
CA ASN A 426 -3.98 14.22 21.65
C ASN A 426 -3.39 12.80 21.51
N LYS A 427 -2.07 12.65 21.57
CA LYS A 427 -1.35 11.36 21.53
C LYS A 427 -1.67 10.53 20.28
N ILE A 428 -1.64 11.19 19.13
CA ILE A 428 -1.82 10.57 17.81
C ILE A 428 -0.46 10.43 17.14
N ALA A 429 -0.04 9.18 16.93
CA ALA A 429 1.22 8.84 16.30
C ALA A 429 1.03 8.70 14.79
N THR A 430 1.65 9.58 14.00
CA THR A 430 1.43 9.65 12.55
C THR A 430 2.63 9.05 11.82
N ILE A 431 2.43 7.98 11.05
CA ILE A 431 3.47 7.28 10.29
C ILE A 431 3.12 7.34 8.81
N LEU A 432 3.97 8.01 8.04
CA LEU A 432 3.74 8.38 6.66
C LEU A 432 4.76 7.71 5.75
N GLY A 433 4.29 6.82 4.88
CA GLY A 433 5.08 6.20 3.82
C GLY A 433 5.10 7.04 2.55
N LEU A 434 6.30 7.20 1.98
CA LEU A 434 6.56 7.90 0.71
C LEU A 434 7.51 7.09 -0.16
N GLN A 435 7.33 7.10 -1.48
CA GLN A 435 8.39 6.61 -2.38
C GLN A 435 9.51 7.63 -2.54
N SER A 436 9.16 8.90 -2.67
CA SER A 436 10.11 10.00 -2.80
C SER A 436 9.48 11.34 -2.41
N VAL A 437 10.30 12.30 -2.00
CA VAL A 437 9.87 13.69 -1.76
C VAL A 437 9.37 14.34 -3.06
N GLY A 438 9.94 13.97 -4.21
CA GLY A 438 9.49 14.46 -5.51
C GLY A 438 8.03 14.11 -5.82
N GLN A 439 7.59 12.91 -5.45
CA GLN A 439 6.19 12.49 -5.60
C GLN A 439 5.26 13.28 -4.67
N LEU A 440 5.69 13.54 -3.43
CA LEU A 440 4.93 14.39 -2.52
C LEU A 440 4.75 15.81 -3.09
N ILE A 441 5.81 16.41 -3.64
CA ILE A 441 5.76 17.73 -4.30
C ILE A 441 4.82 17.71 -5.51
N LEU A 442 4.83 16.62 -6.28
CA LEU A 442 3.94 16.45 -7.44
C LEU A 442 2.48 16.47 -7.01
N ASP A 443 2.10 15.75 -5.96
CA ASP A 443 0.69 15.53 -5.61
C ASP A 443 0.13 16.60 -4.66
N TYR A 444 0.93 17.06 -3.68
CA TYR A 444 0.51 18.06 -2.69
C TYR A 444 0.93 19.50 -3.05
N GLY A 445 1.78 19.67 -4.05
CA GLY A 445 2.43 20.97 -4.32
C GLY A 445 3.61 21.22 -3.38
N ARG A 446 4.54 22.07 -3.82
CA ARG A 446 5.82 22.28 -3.13
C ARG A 446 5.66 22.82 -1.71
N GLU A 447 4.80 23.83 -1.52
CA GLU A 447 4.61 24.47 -0.22
C GLU A 447 4.10 23.48 0.84
N LEU A 448 3.06 22.70 0.53
CA LEU A 448 2.52 21.71 1.46
C LEU A 448 3.50 20.54 1.68
N ALA A 449 4.20 20.10 0.63
CA ALA A 449 5.18 19.03 0.73
C ALA A 449 6.36 19.40 1.64
N ASP A 450 6.86 20.64 1.54
CA ASP A 450 7.94 21.14 2.39
C ASP A 450 7.50 21.22 3.85
N VAL A 451 6.30 21.74 4.12
CA VAL A 451 5.74 21.78 5.49
C VAL A 451 5.57 20.37 6.07
N ILE A 452 5.06 19.40 5.29
CA ILE A 452 4.93 18.01 5.77
C ILE A 452 6.30 17.41 6.10
N TYR A 453 7.30 17.65 5.23
CA TYR A 453 8.66 17.15 5.43
C TYR A 453 9.30 17.74 6.70
N ASP A 454 9.17 19.05 6.90
CA ASP A 454 9.81 19.77 8.01
C ASP A 454 9.13 19.51 9.37
N ASN A 455 7.80 19.32 9.39
CA ASN A 455 7.07 19.07 10.64
C ASN A 455 7.24 17.64 11.16
N CYS A 456 7.63 16.69 10.30
CA CYS A 456 7.96 15.32 10.72
C CYS A 456 9.30 15.28 11.46
N ALA A 457 9.27 15.14 12.78
CA ALA A 457 10.50 15.17 13.58
C ALA A 457 11.34 13.89 13.46
N ASN A 458 10.71 12.76 13.13
CA ASN A 458 11.41 11.51 12.85
C ASN A 458 11.41 11.26 11.34
N LEU A 459 12.56 10.85 10.81
CA LEU A 459 12.71 10.51 9.41
C LEU A 459 13.54 9.23 9.28
N ILE A 460 13.09 8.30 8.45
CA ILE A 460 13.88 7.13 8.07
C ILE A 460 13.72 6.91 6.57
N CYS A 461 14.85 6.73 5.89
CA CYS A 461 14.93 6.67 4.44
C CYS A 461 15.74 5.45 4.02
N GLY A 462 15.16 4.61 3.16
CA GLY A 462 15.88 3.58 2.44
C GLY A 462 16.61 4.17 1.22
N ALA A 463 16.88 3.33 0.23
CA ALA A 463 17.45 3.78 -1.03
C ALA A 463 16.58 4.87 -1.68
N ALA A 464 17.20 5.99 -2.04
CA ALA A 464 16.51 7.12 -2.66
C ALA A 464 17.43 7.92 -3.60
N LYS A 465 16.84 8.62 -4.57
CA LYS A 465 17.54 9.43 -5.58
C LYS A 465 17.01 10.86 -5.60
N GLY A 466 17.69 11.73 -6.34
CA GLY A 466 17.25 13.09 -6.62
C GLY A 466 17.08 13.94 -5.35
N GLU A 467 15.94 14.62 -5.24
CA GLU A 467 15.63 15.55 -4.15
C GLU A 467 15.65 14.87 -2.78
N THR A 468 15.15 13.64 -2.66
CA THR A 468 15.16 12.90 -1.39
C THR A 468 16.60 12.67 -0.88
N ALA A 469 17.50 12.22 -1.75
CA ALA A 469 18.89 11.97 -1.38
C ALA A 469 19.63 13.26 -1.02
N LYS A 470 19.30 14.36 -1.71
CA LYS A 470 19.83 15.68 -1.39
C LYS A 470 19.43 16.12 0.02
N ARG A 471 18.12 16.12 0.33
CA ARG A 471 17.63 16.52 1.66
C ARG A 471 18.17 15.63 2.78
N LEU A 472 18.25 14.31 2.55
CA LEU A 472 18.80 13.39 3.53
C LEU A 472 20.31 13.62 3.79
N SER A 473 21.12 13.85 2.74
CA SER A 473 22.55 14.18 2.92
C SER A 473 22.72 15.50 3.70
N GLU A 474 21.91 16.51 3.39
CA GLU A 474 21.90 17.79 4.10
C GLU A 474 21.52 17.63 5.59
N LEU A 475 20.53 16.78 5.90
CA LEU A 475 20.14 16.45 7.29
C LEU A 475 21.25 15.73 8.08
N PHE A 476 22.02 14.86 7.42
CA PHE A 476 23.16 14.19 8.05
C PHE A 476 24.34 15.13 8.26
N GLY A 477 24.44 16.18 7.43
CA GLY A 477 25.48 17.20 7.54
C GLY A 477 26.85 16.71 7.13
N LYS A 478 27.88 17.46 7.55
CA LYS A 478 29.28 17.21 7.19
C LYS A 478 30.12 16.93 8.42
N ILE A 479 31.14 16.09 8.27
CA ILE A 479 32.12 15.76 9.32
C ILE A 479 33.53 16.11 8.86
N HIS A 480 34.39 16.43 9.83
CA HIS A 480 35.81 16.61 9.59
C HIS A 480 36.43 15.27 9.23
N GLN A 481 37.05 15.20 8.06
CA GLN A 481 37.75 14.02 7.60
C GLN A 481 39.18 14.37 7.20
N GLU A 482 40.10 13.53 7.64
CA GLU A 482 41.52 13.65 7.33
C GLU A 482 41.79 13.16 5.90
N LYS A 483 42.22 14.07 5.06
CA LYS A 483 42.73 13.83 3.72
C LYS A 483 44.26 13.81 3.77
N VAL A 484 44.81 12.62 3.58
CA VAL A 484 46.26 12.42 3.38
C VAL A 484 46.54 12.53 1.89
N SER A 485 47.05 13.69 1.43
CA SER A 485 47.59 13.80 0.08
C SER A 485 49.07 13.42 0.11
N LYS A 486 49.43 12.40 -0.67
CA LYS A 486 50.83 11.99 -0.85
C LYS A 486 51.31 12.55 -2.18
N ASN A 487 52.26 13.48 -2.14
CA ASN A 487 52.94 13.97 -3.33
C ASN A 487 54.27 13.24 -3.46
N THR A 488 54.39 12.43 -4.50
CA THR A 488 55.59 11.67 -4.84
C THR A 488 56.37 12.42 -5.91
N SER A 489 57.54 12.97 -5.57
CA SER A 489 58.50 13.47 -6.55
C SER A 489 59.60 12.41 -6.77
N SER A 490 60.46 12.62 -7.78
CA SER A 490 61.59 11.72 -8.07
C SER A 490 62.62 11.65 -6.93
N SER A 491 62.60 12.62 -6.00
CA SER A 491 63.56 12.73 -4.89
C SER A 491 62.94 12.53 -3.50
N ASP A 492 61.65 12.84 -3.29
CA ASP A 492 61.00 12.81 -1.97
C ASP A 492 59.53 12.40 -2.04
N VAL A 493 59.05 11.73 -0.98
CA VAL A 493 57.62 11.48 -0.74
C VAL A 493 57.19 12.40 0.40
N SER A 494 56.40 13.44 0.07
CA SER A 494 55.80 14.31 1.08
C SER A 494 54.36 13.89 1.34
N THR A 495 54.01 13.76 2.61
CA THR A 495 52.64 13.46 3.06
C THR A 495 52.05 14.73 3.66
N ASN A 496 51.12 15.35 2.96
CA ASN A 496 50.35 16.46 3.50
C ASN A 496 49.08 15.90 4.15
N LEU A 497 48.96 16.12 5.45
CA LEU A 497 47.74 15.84 6.21
C LEU A 497 46.92 17.12 6.24
N SER A 498 45.74 17.09 5.64
CA SER A 498 44.79 18.20 5.63
C SER A 498 43.43 17.72 6.08
N THR A 499 42.69 18.55 6.81
CA THR A 499 41.33 18.22 7.25
C THR A 499 40.34 18.95 6.36
N GLN A 500 39.37 18.22 5.80
CA GLN A 500 38.29 18.79 5.00
C GLN A 500 36.93 18.37 5.56
N MET A 501 35.95 19.26 5.44
CA MET A 501 34.56 18.95 5.77
C MET A 501 33.93 18.20 4.59
N MET A 502 33.60 16.93 4.78
CA MET A 502 32.94 16.09 3.78
C MET A 502 31.59 15.61 4.29
N GLU A 503 30.65 15.34 3.38
CA GLU A 503 29.32 14.83 3.73
C GLU A 503 29.44 13.52 4.51
N LEU A 504 28.71 13.40 5.63
CA LEU A 504 28.72 12.18 6.43
C LEU A 504 28.09 11.01 5.66
N LEU A 505 27.04 11.30 4.90
CA LEU A 505 26.33 10.33 4.09
C LEU A 505 26.11 10.90 2.68
N PRO A 506 27.05 10.64 1.74
CA PRO A 506 26.97 11.18 0.39
C PRO A 506 25.73 10.71 -0.38
N LYS A 507 25.24 11.55 -1.30
CA LYS A 507 24.06 11.25 -2.14
C LYS A 507 24.19 9.94 -2.95
N SER A 508 25.39 9.63 -3.43
CA SER A 508 25.68 8.39 -4.16
C SER A 508 25.45 7.15 -3.28
N LYS A 509 25.90 7.21 -2.02
CA LYS A 509 25.74 6.13 -1.03
C LYS A 509 24.27 5.92 -0.65
N ILE A 510 23.50 7.00 -0.54
CA ILE A 510 22.04 6.95 -0.36
C ILE A 510 21.36 6.27 -1.55
N ALA A 511 21.78 6.62 -2.77
CA ALA A 511 21.22 6.03 -3.99
C ALA A 511 21.58 4.56 -4.19
N SER A 512 22.72 4.10 -3.65
CA SER A 512 23.22 2.73 -3.77
C SER A 512 22.98 1.87 -2.52
N MET A 513 22.13 2.31 -1.58
CA MET A 513 21.79 1.49 -0.41
C MET A 513 21.13 0.18 -0.83
N SER A 514 21.52 -0.93 -0.19
CA SER A 514 20.87 -2.22 -0.39
C SER A 514 19.49 -2.26 0.28
N THR A 515 18.60 -3.12 -0.19
CA THR A 515 17.30 -3.36 0.46
C THR A 515 17.47 -3.69 1.94
N GLY A 516 16.63 -3.11 2.79
CA GLY A 516 16.73 -3.26 4.25
C GLY A 516 17.77 -2.37 4.91
N HIS A 517 18.62 -1.65 4.17
CA HIS A 517 19.44 -0.58 4.71
C HIS A 517 18.67 0.73 4.74
N PHE A 518 18.72 1.40 5.89
CA PHE A 518 18.04 2.66 6.13
C PHE A 518 19.00 3.65 6.79
N ALA A 519 18.81 4.92 6.49
CA ALA A 519 19.40 6.04 7.20
C ALA A 519 18.31 6.97 7.70
N GLY A 520 18.46 7.53 8.89
CA GLY A 520 17.43 8.37 9.47
C GLY A 520 17.89 9.22 10.64
N LEU A 521 16.96 10.03 11.10
CA LEU A 521 17.08 10.87 12.28
C LEU A 521 15.88 10.57 13.19
N VAL A 522 16.15 10.31 14.47
CA VAL A 522 15.12 10.11 15.49
C VAL A 522 15.02 11.33 16.40
N ALA A 523 13.80 11.67 16.80
CA ALA A 523 13.52 12.69 17.78
C ALA A 523 13.45 12.09 19.19
N ASP A 524 13.92 12.85 20.16
CA ASP A 524 13.89 12.51 21.58
C ASP A 524 12.86 13.33 22.36
N THR A 525 12.79 13.07 23.66
CA THR A 525 11.99 13.82 24.63
C THR A 525 12.89 14.35 25.75
N PHE A 526 12.36 15.28 26.56
CA PHE A 526 13.07 15.77 27.73
C PHE A 526 13.46 14.66 28.72
N GLU A 527 12.60 13.64 28.87
CA GLU A 527 12.80 12.50 29.79
C GLU A 527 13.77 11.46 29.24
N HIS A 528 13.85 11.31 27.92
CA HIS A 528 14.59 10.25 27.24
C HIS A 528 15.43 10.83 26.11
N GLN A 529 16.53 11.50 26.48
CA GLN A 529 17.46 12.10 25.52
C GLN A 529 18.26 11.03 24.79
N ILE A 530 18.34 11.17 23.47
CA ILE A 530 19.15 10.29 22.61
C ILE A 530 20.39 11.06 22.20
N LYS A 531 21.57 10.60 22.65
CA LYS A 531 22.87 11.21 22.31
C LYS A 531 23.11 11.16 20.80
N GLU A 532 22.99 9.97 20.22
CA GLU A 532 23.21 9.72 18.79
C GLU A 532 21.87 9.55 18.08
N LYS A 533 21.31 10.67 17.61
CA LYS A 533 19.99 10.73 16.93
C LYS A 533 20.02 10.23 15.50
N LYS A 534 21.20 10.24 14.87
CA LYS A 534 21.37 9.74 13.51
C LYS A 534 21.47 8.22 13.54
N CYS A 535 20.92 7.56 12.55
CA CYS A 535 21.04 6.11 12.38
C CYS A 535 21.35 5.79 10.92
N TYR A 536 22.20 4.79 10.69
CA TYR A 536 22.50 4.25 9.37
C TYR A 536 22.93 2.79 9.49
N GLY A 537 22.14 1.88 8.90
CA GLY A 537 22.44 0.46 8.94
C GLY A 537 21.33 -0.41 8.39
N GLN A 538 21.50 -1.73 8.50
CA GLN A 538 20.54 -2.73 8.04
C GLN A 538 19.54 -3.08 9.16
N LEU A 539 18.25 -2.87 8.91
CA LEU A 539 17.19 -3.23 9.85
C LEU A 539 17.05 -4.76 9.92
N LEU A 540 16.70 -5.26 11.12
CA LEU A 540 16.51 -6.67 11.41
C LEU A 540 15.04 -6.95 11.79
N PRO A 541 14.12 -7.00 10.82
CA PRO A 541 12.70 -7.26 11.09
C PRO A 541 12.44 -8.65 11.70
N ASP A 542 11.39 -8.79 12.49
CA ASP A 542 10.96 -10.08 13.07
C ASP A 542 10.25 -10.95 12.01
N ILE A 543 11.02 -11.80 11.34
CA ILE A 543 10.52 -12.70 10.29
C ILE A 543 9.60 -13.77 10.90
N GLU A 544 9.88 -14.26 12.11
CA GLU A 544 9.09 -15.33 12.72
C GLU A 544 7.73 -14.83 13.20
N GLY A 545 7.69 -13.66 13.84
CA GLY A 545 6.45 -12.97 14.22
C GLY A 545 5.55 -12.73 13.01
N LYS A 546 6.13 -12.28 11.90
CA LYS A 546 5.40 -12.09 10.63
C LYS A 546 4.80 -13.38 10.09
N ARG A 547 5.58 -14.47 10.10
CA ARG A 547 5.07 -15.78 9.66
C ARG A 547 3.92 -16.28 10.53
N ARG A 548 3.96 -16.04 11.85
CA ARG A 548 2.85 -16.38 12.76
C ARG A 548 1.60 -15.55 12.45
N ALA A 549 1.75 -14.23 12.33
CA ALA A 549 0.64 -13.33 12.02
C ALA A 549 -0.06 -13.71 10.70
N MET A 550 0.70 -14.06 9.66
CA MET A 550 0.15 -14.40 8.33
C MET A 550 -0.69 -15.70 8.29
N LYS A 551 -0.61 -16.55 9.32
CA LYS A 551 -1.43 -17.77 9.43
C LYS A 551 -2.90 -17.47 9.71
N HIS A 552 -3.19 -16.34 10.35
CA HIS A 552 -4.56 -15.92 10.63
C HIS A 552 -5.22 -15.42 9.35
N LYS A 553 -6.34 -16.05 8.98
CA LYS A 553 -7.17 -15.59 7.85
C LYS A 553 -8.10 -14.47 8.34
N LEU A 554 -8.30 -13.48 7.49
CA LEU A 554 -9.27 -12.43 7.78
C LEU A 554 -10.68 -13.03 7.82
N PRO A 555 -11.50 -12.68 8.84
CA PRO A 555 -12.87 -13.16 8.92
C PRO A 555 -13.72 -12.51 7.82
N VAL A 556 -14.74 -13.22 7.34
CA VAL A 556 -15.80 -12.64 6.51
C VAL A 556 -16.70 -11.77 7.40
N VAL A 557 -17.10 -10.59 6.94
CA VAL A 557 -18.01 -9.70 7.69
C VAL A 557 -19.45 -10.15 7.50
N LYS A 558 -19.84 -10.37 6.25
CA LYS A 558 -21.16 -10.83 5.85
C LYS A 558 -21.00 -11.87 4.73
N ASP A 559 -21.67 -13.00 4.86
CA ASP A 559 -21.54 -14.14 3.94
C ASP A 559 -22.47 -14.05 2.71
N PHE A 560 -23.47 -13.16 2.75
CA PHE A 560 -24.46 -12.95 1.67
C PHE A 560 -25.13 -14.25 1.22
N LYS A 561 -25.32 -15.19 2.13
CA LYS A 561 -26.13 -16.38 1.88
C LYS A 561 -27.61 -16.03 2.09
N PRO A 562 -28.47 -16.14 1.07
CA PRO A 562 -29.90 -15.91 1.23
C PRO A 562 -30.54 -16.99 2.11
N GLU A 563 -31.73 -16.73 2.64
CA GLU A 563 -32.46 -17.69 3.49
C GLU A 563 -32.73 -19.02 2.75
N ASN A 564 -33.04 -18.95 1.44
CA ASN A 564 -33.28 -20.10 0.58
C ASN A 564 -32.01 -20.68 -0.07
N PHE A 565 -30.82 -20.38 0.46
CA PHE A 565 -29.54 -20.81 -0.14
C PHE A 565 -29.46 -22.32 -0.36
N GLY A 566 -29.96 -23.12 0.59
CA GLY A 566 -29.92 -24.59 0.49
C GLY A 566 -30.71 -25.13 -0.71
N GLU A 567 -31.88 -24.57 -0.97
CA GLU A 567 -32.76 -24.96 -2.09
C GLU A 567 -32.16 -24.54 -3.42
N LEU A 568 -31.72 -23.28 -3.54
CA LEU A 568 -31.05 -22.76 -4.73
C LEU A 568 -29.76 -23.53 -5.07
N PHE A 569 -28.97 -23.87 -4.04
CA PHE A 569 -27.77 -24.66 -4.19
C PHE A 569 -28.07 -26.07 -4.71
N GLN A 570 -29.07 -26.74 -4.14
CA GLN A 570 -29.48 -28.07 -4.60
C GLN A 570 -30.03 -28.04 -6.03
N ALA A 571 -30.84 -27.03 -6.38
CA ALA A 571 -31.38 -26.87 -7.73
C ALA A 571 -30.26 -26.69 -8.76
N GLN A 572 -29.28 -25.82 -8.47
CA GLN A 572 -28.12 -25.61 -9.34
C GLN A 572 -27.24 -26.85 -9.45
N MET A 573 -27.00 -27.55 -8.34
CA MET A 573 -26.24 -28.81 -8.37
C MET A 573 -26.95 -29.89 -9.18
N LYS A 574 -28.29 -29.99 -9.08
CA LYS A 574 -29.09 -30.91 -9.89
C LYS A 574 -28.99 -30.58 -11.39
N LEU A 575 -29.03 -29.29 -11.74
CA LEU A 575 -28.83 -28.83 -13.12
C LEU A 575 -27.45 -29.19 -13.67
N ILE A 576 -26.41 -29.04 -12.85
CA ILE A 576 -25.03 -29.42 -13.20
C ILE A 576 -24.89 -30.93 -13.43
N GLU A 577 -25.57 -31.74 -12.60
CA GLU A 577 -25.60 -33.20 -12.74
C GLU A 577 -26.35 -33.63 -14.01
N GLU A 578 -27.52 -33.03 -14.29
CA GLU A 578 -28.32 -33.32 -15.50
C GLU A 578 -27.61 -32.93 -16.81
N LEU A 579 -26.75 -31.92 -16.76
CA LEU A 579 -25.91 -31.49 -17.88
C LEU A 579 -24.60 -32.28 -18.00
N ASP A 580 -24.30 -33.21 -17.08
CA ASP A 580 -23.02 -33.92 -16.98
C ASP A 580 -21.83 -32.96 -17.19
N LEU A 581 -21.87 -31.83 -16.47
CA LEU A 581 -20.98 -30.69 -16.71
C LEU A 581 -19.51 -31.11 -16.60
N GLN A 582 -19.20 -32.01 -15.67
CA GLN A 582 -17.87 -32.59 -15.48
C GLN A 582 -17.29 -33.16 -16.80
N LYS A 583 -18.09 -33.92 -17.54
CA LYS A 583 -17.65 -34.56 -18.78
C LYS A 583 -17.61 -33.57 -19.93
N ASN A 584 -18.65 -32.74 -20.04
CA ASN A 584 -18.88 -31.87 -21.20
C ASN A 584 -18.02 -30.59 -21.18
N VAL A 585 -17.49 -30.19 -20.03
CA VAL A 585 -16.60 -29.03 -19.89
C VAL A 585 -15.16 -29.35 -20.31
N SER A 586 -14.76 -30.62 -20.33
CA SER A 586 -13.39 -31.02 -20.70
C SER A 586 -13.01 -30.53 -22.11
N GLY A 587 -13.95 -30.53 -23.04
CA GLY A 587 -13.80 -29.99 -24.40
C GLY A 587 -13.54 -28.49 -24.48
N LEU A 588 -13.97 -27.71 -23.47
CA LEU A 588 -13.76 -26.25 -23.43
C LEU A 588 -12.30 -25.88 -23.14
N PHE A 589 -11.56 -26.74 -22.43
CA PHE A 589 -10.22 -26.43 -21.89
C PHE A 589 -9.08 -27.17 -22.60
N THR A 590 -9.33 -27.85 -23.72
CA THR A 590 -8.32 -28.66 -24.44
C THR A 590 -7.16 -27.87 -25.07
N LYS A 591 -7.25 -26.54 -25.17
CA LYS A 591 -6.20 -25.65 -25.71
C LYS A 591 -6.16 -24.35 -24.91
N GLU A 592 -4.98 -23.72 -24.83
CA GLU A 592 -4.87 -22.34 -24.34
C GLU A 592 -5.58 -21.40 -25.31
N ILE A 593 -6.68 -20.81 -24.85
CA ILE A 593 -7.58 -19.97 -25.64
C ILE A 593 -7.91 -18.72 -24.82
N GLY A 594 -8.06 -17.57 -25.50
CA GLY A 594 -8.47 -16.32 -24.86
C GLY A 594 -9.94 -16.30 -24.42
N TYR A 595 -10.26 -15.48 -23.42
CA TYR A 595 -11.60 -15.33 -22.84
C TYR A 595 -12.74 -15.18 -23.87
N ILE A 596 -12.54 -14.36 -24.91
CA ILE A 596 -13.57 -14.07 -25.92
C ILE A 596 -13.87 -15.32 -26.76
N GLU A 597 -12.84 -16.04 -27.19
CA GLU A 597 -13.00 -17.26 -28.00
C GLU A 597 -13.58 -18.40 -27.17
N PHE A 598 -13.27 -18.43 -25.85
CA PHE A 598 -13.88 -19.37 -24.91
C PHE A 598 -15.41 -19.25 -24.87
N TYR A 599 -15.95 -18.07 -24.54
CA TYR A 599 -17.41 -17.86 -24.44
C TYR A 599 -18.11 -17.70 -25.79
N GLY A 600 -17.36 -17.49 -26.87
CA GLY A 600 -17.87 -17.37 -28.24
C GLY A 600 -17.86 -18.71 -28.97
N THR A 601 -16.96 -18.85 -29.93
CA THR A 601 -16.89 -19.98 -30.86
C THR A 601 -16.73 -21.32 -30.14
N ARG A 602 -15.90 -21.37 -29.09
CA ARG A 602 -15.57 -22.65 -28.45
C ARG A 602 -16.71 -23.21 -27.62
N LEU A 603 -17.39 -22.35 -26.87
CA LEU A 603 -18.58 -22.71 -26.13
C LEU A 603 -19.69 -23.18 -27.09
N GLU A 604 -19.84 -22.53 -28.24
CA GLU A 604 -20.82 -22.93 -29.25
C GLU A 604 -20.49 -24.30 -29.89
N GLU A 605 -19.23 -24.55 -30.26
CA GLU A 605 -18.78 -25.85 -30.78
C GLU A 605 -18.96 -26.97 -29.75
N THR A 606 -18.58 -26.71 -28.50
CA THR A 606 -18.65 -27.71 -27.43
C THR A 606 -20.09 -28.02 -27.08
N ALA A 607 -20.96 -27.02 -27.02
CA ALA A 607 -22.40 -27.24 -26.83
C ALA A 607 -22.99 -28.08 -27.97
N LYS A 608 -22.61 -27.81 -29.24
CA LYS A 608 -23.07 -28.59 -30.40
C LYS A 608 -22.62 -30.06 -30.37
N ASN A 609 -21.41 -30.31 -29.88
CA ASN A 609 -20.84 -31.65 -29.79
C ASN A 609 -21.38 -32.43 -28.58
N ALA A 610 -21.63 -31.76 -27.45
CA ALA A 610 -22.09 -32.38 -26.21
C ALA A 610 -23.58 -32.72 -26.23
N PHE A 611 -24.40 -31.91 -26.91
CA PHE A 611 -25.86 -32.08 -26.93
C PHE A 611 -26.40 -32.02 -28.36
N THR A 612 -27.32 -32.91 -28.71
CA THR A 612 -28.07 -32.85 -29.97
C THR A 612 -29.30 -31.92 -29.87
N ASN A 613 -29.86 -31.76 -28.67
CA ASN A 613 -31.04 -30.96 -28.37
C ASN A 613 -30.71 -29.45 -28.23
N GLY A 614 -31.47 -28.59 -28.92
CA GLY A 614 -31.29 -27.13 -28.91
C GLY A 614 -31.52 -26.46 -27.56
N THR A 615 -32.44 -26.96 -26.74
CA THR A 615 -32.75 -26.42 -25.41
C THR A 615 -31.62 -26.73 -24.43
N LYS A 616 -31.14 -28.00 -24.38
CA LYS A 616 -29.98 -28.39 -23.58
C LYS A 616 -28.72 -27.61 -23.97
N ARG A 617 -28.51 -27.34 -25.27
CA ARG A 617 -27.42 -26.47 -25.75
C ARG A 617 -27.53 -25.07 -25.18
N ARG A 618 -28.72 -24.47 -25.16
CA ARG A 618 -28.93 -23.12 -24.64
C ARG A 618 -28.64 -23.08 -23.14
N ILE A 619 -29.26 -23.96 -22.36
CA ILE A 619 -29.08 -24.04 -20.91
C ILE A 619 -27.62 -24.28 -20.55
N PHE A 620 -26.93 -25.21 -21.24
CA PHE A 620 -25.49 -25.44 -21.02
C PHE A 620 -24.67 -24.17 -21.24
N LYS A 621 -24.95 -23.41 -22.31
CA LYS A 621 -24.23 -22.16 -22.58
C LYS A 621 -24.48 -21.10 -21.51
N ASP A 622 -25.71 -21.00 -21.05
CA ASP A 622 -26.12 -20.02 -20.04
C ASP A 622 -25.47 -20.36 -18.69
N VAL A 623 -25.54 -21.62 -18.25
CA VAL A 623 -24.87 -22.12 -17.03
C VAL A 623 -23.35 -21.90 -17.08
N VAL A 624 -22.69 -22.21 -18.21
CA VAL A 624 -21.23 -22.00 -18.34
C VAL A 624 -20.86 -20.52 -18.21
N LYS A 625 -21.70 -19.61 -18.73
CA LYS A 625 -21.50 -18.16 -18.65
C LYS A 625 -21.80 -17.63 -17.25
N GLU A 626 -22.88 -18.06 -16.63
CA GLU A 626 -23.31 -17.66 -15.29
C GLU A 626 -22.30 -18.06 -14.22
N LEU A 627 -21.86 -19.32 -14.26
CA LEU A 627 -20.83 -19.86 -13.36
C LEU A 627 -19.42 -19.32 -13.67
N ARG A 628 -19.28 -18.57 -14.78
CA ARG A 628 -18.02 -18.00 -15.26
C ARG A 628 -16.86 -19.01 -15.25
N LEU A 629 -17.07 -20.20 -15.80
CA LEU A 629 -16.11 -21.31 -15.67
C LEU A 629 -14.68 -20.97 -16.12
N PHE A 630 -14.51 -19.99 -17.02
CA PHE A 630 -13.18 -19.51 -17.43
C PHE A 630 -12.34 -18.96 -16.27
N ASP A 631 -12.98 -18.36 -15.27
CA ASP A 631 -12.30 -17.79 -14.09
C ASP A 631 -11.64 -18.91 -13.25
N PHE A 632 -12.19 -20.12 -13.31
CA PHE A 632 -11.71 -21.32 -12.61
C PHE A 632 -10.88 -22.26 -13.50
N ARG A 633 -10.40 -21.78 -14.66
CA ARG A 633 -9.69 -22.61 -15.65
C ARG A 633 -8.48 -23.36 -15.08
N GLU A 634 -7.74 -22.75 -14.15
CA GLU A 634 -6.51 -23.33 -13.60
C GLU A 634 -6.84 -24.54 -12.72
N ASP A 635 -7.81 -24.39 -11.82
CA ASP A 635 -8.32 -25.46 -10.97
C ASP A 635 -8.94 -26.59 -11.81
N ILE A 636 -9.69 -26.23 -12.85
CA ILE A 636 -10.31 -27.19 -13.78
C ILE A 636 -9.24 -27.96 -14.57
N LEU A 637 -8.21 -27.28 -15.08
CA LEU A 637 -7.10 -27.91 -15.82
C LEU A 637 -6.27 -28.84 -14.92
N GLU A 638 -6.04 -28.46 -13.66
CA GLU A 638 -5.35 -29.30 -12.69
C GLU A 638 -6.11 -30.62 -12.44
N LEU A 639 -7.44 -30.54 -12.28
CA LEU A 639 -8.29 -31.73 -12.13
C LEU A 639 -8.36 -32.59 -13.39
N LEU A 640 -8.31 -32.00 -14.59
CA LEU A 640 -8.25 -32.74 -15.85
C LEU A 640 -6.92 -33.50 -16.00
N ASN A 641 -5.80 -32.91 -15.55
CA ASN A 641 -4.46 -33.50 -15.68
C ASN A 641 -4.13 -34.59 -14.64
N THR A 642 -4.68 -34.48 -13.43
CA THR A 642 -4.40 -35.41 -12.31
C THR A 642 -5.21 -36.71 -12.36
N GLY A 643 -6.19 -36.79 -13.28
CA GLY A 643 -7.11 -37.92 -13.43
C GLY A 643 -8.34 -37.76 -12.52
N PRO A 644 -9.57 -37.91 -13.05
CA PRO A 644 -10.78 -37.50 -12.34
C PRO A 644 -11.06 -38.42 -11.14
N ARG A 645 -10.88 -37.89 -9.92
CA ARG A 645 -11.63 -38.38 -8.76
C ARG A 645 -12.95 -37.63 -8.73
N GLY A 646 -14.08 -38.32 -8.94
CA GLY A 646 -15.41 -37.69 -8.99
C GLY A 646 -15.72 -36.78 -7.79
N ALA A 647 -15.19 -37.12 -6.62
CA ALA A 647 -15.33 -36.32 -5.40
C ALA A 647 -14.63 -34.94 -5.47
N ASP A 648 -13.51 -34.82 -6.17
CA ASP A 648 -12.77 -33.55 -6.27
C ASP A 648 -13.44 -32.60 -7.28
N TRP A 649 -14.02 -33.13 -8.34
CA TRP A 649 -14.89 -32.38 -9.26
C TRP A 649 -16.16 -31.87 -8.58
N GLN A 650 -16.83 -32.73 -7.81
CA GLN A 650 -18.03 -32.33 -7.08
C GLN A 650 -17.74 -31.23 -6.06
N ARG A 651 -16.58 -31.26 -5.39
CA ARG A 651 -16.14 -30.19 -4.49
C ARG A 651 -15.87 -28.88 -5.21
N LEU A 652 -15.19 -28.92 -6.36
CA LEU A 652 -14.91 -27.72 -7.15
C LEU A 652 -16.22 -27.10 -7.68
N LEU A 653 -17.10 -27.92 -8.26
CA LEU A 653 -18.38 -27.44 -8.78
C LEU A 653 -19.27 -26.88 -7.67
N ALA A 654 -19.33 -27.56 -6.51
CA ALA A 654 -20.01 -27.04 -5.33
C ALA A 654 -19.47 -25.66 -4.91
N TYR A 655 -18.14 -25.49 -4.90
CA TYR A 655 -17.53 -24.19 -4.60
C TYR A 655 -17.86 -23.11 -5.64
N ILE A 656 -17.86 -23.46 -6.93
CA ILE A 656 -18.21 -22.54 -8.02
C ILE A 656 -19.68 -22.10 -7.89
N VAL A 657 -20.60 -23.03 -7.61
CA VAL A 657 -22.02 -22.71 -7.39
C VAL A 657 -22.22 -21.83 -6.16
N GLU A 658 -21.55 -22.14 -5.05
CA GLU A 658 -21.60 -21.31 -3.85
C GLU A 658 -21.11 -19.88 -4.13
N GLU A 659 -19.97 -19.73 -4.82
CA GLU A 659 -19.44 -18.42 -5.22
C GLU A 659 -20.39 -17.68 -6.17
N PHE A 660 -21.01 -18.38 -7.13
CA PHE A 660 -22.00 -17.80 -8.03
C PHE A 660 -23.21 -17.26 -7.27
N LEU A 661 -23.85 -18.08 -6.44
CA LEU A 661 -25.04 -17.68 -5.69
C LEU A 661 -24.76 -16.50 -4.76
N VAL A 662 -23.61 -16.53 -4.06
CA VAL A 662 -23.20 -15.44 -3.17
C VAL A 662 -22.95 -14.15 -3.95
N ARG A 663 -22.29 -14.20 -5.12
CA ARG A 663 -22.05 -13.01 -5.96
C ARG A 663 -23.34 -12.43 -6.51
N THR A 664 -24.28 -13.27 -6.94
CA THR A 664 -25.59 -12.84 -7.43
C THR A 664 -26.39 -12.16 -6.31
N GLU A 665 -26.38 -12.72 -5.11
CA GLU A 665 -27.05 -12.11 -3.96
C GLU A 665 -26.38 -10.80 -3.53
N MET A 666 -25.05 -10.73 -3.54
CA MET A 666 -24.31 -9.47 -3.31
C MET A 666 -24.73 -8.39 -4.30
N ASP A 667 -24.81 -8.74 -5.59
CA ASP A 667 -25.20 -7.81 -6.64
C ASP A 667 -26.64 -7.33 -6.43
N ARG A 668 -27.56 -8.25 -6.17
CA ARG A 668 -28.97 -7.94 -5.87
C ARG A 668 -29.11 -6.97 -4.70
N VAL A 669 -28.40 -7.23 -3.59
CA VAL A 669 -28.45 -6.39 -2.39
C VAL A 669 -27.85 -5.00 -2.65
N ALA A 670 -26.74 -4.92 -3.39
CA ALA A 670 -26.12 -3.66 -3.74
C ALA A 670 -27.01 -2.84 -4.70
N GLN A 671 -27.61 -3.49 -5.69
CA GLN A 671 -28.54 -2.87 -6.63
C GLN A 671 -29.81 -2.37 -5.92
N ALA A 672 -30.39 -3.15 -5.01
CA ALA A 672 -31.56 -2.74 -4.25
C ALA A 672 -31.30 -1.49 -3.40
N GLU A 673 -30.11 -1.37 -2.79
CA GLU A 673 -29.71 -0.16 -2.07
C GLU A 673 -29.50 1.02 -3.02
N PHE A 674 -28.94 0.79 -4.21
CA PHE A 674 -28.77 1.81 -5.23
C PHE A 674 -30.11 2.37 -5.72
N ASP A 675 -31.05 1.50 -6.07
CA ASP A 675 -32.41 1.87 -6.51
C ASP A 675 -33.18 2.59 -5.40
N LYS A 676 -33.03 2.13 -4.15
CA LYS A 676 -33.61 2.79 -2.99
C LYS A 676 -33.13 4.24 -2.85
N ILE A 677 -31.83 4.50 -2.97
CA ILE A 677 -31.27 5.86 -2.88
C ILE A 677 -31.82 6.76 -3.99
N ILE A 678 -31.98 6.23 -5.21
CA ILE A 678 -32.57 6.97 -6.33
C ILE A 678 -34.03 7.33 -6.03
N GLY A 679 -34.82 6.36 -5.57
CA GLY A 679 -36.22 6.58 -5.17
C GLY A 679 -36.37 7.56 -4.01
N GLU A 680 -35.46 7.52 -3.03
CA GLU A 680 -35.42 8.46 -1.90
C GLU A 680 -35.17 9.90 -2.35
N VAL A 681 -34.26 10.11 -3.31
CA VAL A 681 -34.01 11.46 -3.89
C VAL A 681 -35.17 11.91 -4.78
N ASP A 682 -35.73 11.04 -5.61
CA ASP A 682 -36.89 11.35 -6.46
C ASP A 682 -38.09 11.79 -5.61
N CYS A 683 -38.41 11.02 -4.58
CA CYS A 683 -39.48 11.33 -3.61
C CYS A 683 -39.22 12.66 -2.91
N LEU A 684 -38.00 12.89 -2.40
CA LEU A 684 -37.62 14.14 -1.74
C LEU A 684 -37.86 15.35 -2.65
N VAL A 685 -37.39 15.30 -3.90
CA VAL A 685 -37.51 16.44 -4.83
C VAL A 685 -38.97 16.69 -5.21
N LYS A 686 -39.76 15.65 -5.46
CA LYS A 686 -41.20 15.78 -5.78
C LYS A 686 -41.98 16.44 -4.64
N GLU A 687 -41.77 15.96 -3.41
CA GLU A 687 -42.46 16.48 -2.22
C GLU A 687 -42.09 17.95 -1.96
N GLU A 688 -40.80 18.27 -2.01
CA GLU A 688 -40.30 19.63 -1.77
C GLU A 688 -40.73 20.61 -2.87
N TYR A 689 -40.68 20.20 -4.13
CA TYR A 689 -41.14 21.03 -5.23
C TYR A 689 -42.63 21.33 -5.13
N LYS A 690 -43.45 20.32 -4.81
CA LYS A 690 -44.89 20.49 -4.59
C LYS A 690 -45.17 21.41 -3.40
N ALA A 691 -44.43 21.27 -2.31
CA ALA A 691 -44.57 22.12 -1.13
C ALA A 691 -44.23 23.59 -1.43
N VAL A 692 -43.24 23.83 -2.30
CA VAL A 692 -42.75 25.18 -2.62
C VAL A 692 -43.58 25.88 -3.71
N THR A 693 -43.99 25.15 -4.76
CA THR A 693 -44.63 25.73 -5.95
C THR A 693 -46.14 25.48 -6.01
N GLY A 694 -46.64 24.50 -5.24
CA GLY A 694 -48.02 24.00 -5.34
C GLY A 694 -48.29 23.16 -6.58
N LYS A 695 -47.28 22.90 -7.44
CA LYS A 695 -47.41 22.14 -8.69
C LYS A 695 -46.80 20.75 -8.55
N GLU A 696 -47.36 19.77 -9.25
CA GLU A 696 -46.72 18.48 -9.45
C GLU A 696 -45.76 18.53 -10.64
N LEU A 697 -44.64 17.82 -10.54
CA LEU A 697 -43.65 17.71 -11.59
C LEU A 697 -44.14 16.72 -12.66
N GLU A 698 -44.56 17.23 -13.82
CA GLU A 698 -45.00 16.41 -14.96
C GLU A 698 -43.84 15.86 -15.81
N SER A 699 -42.62 16.38 -15.63
CA SER A 699 -41.43 16.00 -16.42
C SER A 699 -40.41 15.22 -15.60
N ALA A 700 -39.57 14.41 -16.26
CA ALA A 700 -38.44 13.74 -15.64
C ALA A 700 -37.59 14.74 -14.81
N ILE A 701 -37.36 14.39 -13.55
CA ILE A 701 -36.64 15.21 -12.57
C ILE A 701 -35.14 15.20 -12.84
N PHE A 702 -34.66 14.04 -13.30
CA PHE A 702 -33.28 13.83 -13.70
C PHE A 702 -33.04 14.40 -15.10
N ASP A 703 -31.87 15.01 -15.27
CA ASP A 703 -31.43 15.51 -16.58
C ASP A 703 -30.85 14.35 -17.38
N GLU A 704 -31.53 13.91 -18.45
CA GLU A 704 -31.11 12.76 -19.30
C GLU A 704 -29.67 12.88 -19.81
N LYS A 705 -29.17 14.11 -20.00
CA LYS A 705 -27.78 14.35 -20.43
C LYS A 705 -26.74 14.12 -19.32
N LYS A 706 -27.20 13.94 -18.09
CA LYS A 706 -26.41 13.88 -16.86
C LYS A 706 -26.49 12.54 -16.13
N ILE A 707 -27.22 11.59 -16.70
CA ILE A 707 -27.42 10.27 -16.13
C ILE A 707 -26.37 9.32 -16.73
N ASN A 708 -25.65 8.56 -15.89
CA ASN A 708 -24.72 7.53 -16.35
C ASN A 708 -25.47 6.21 -16.65
N GLY A 709 -24.81 5.22 -17.26
CA GLY A 709 -25.49 3.98 -17.67
C GLY A 709 -26.11 3.15 -16.53
N GLU A 710 -25.63 3.28 -15.29
CA GLU A 710 -26.21 2.58 -14.12
C GLU A 710 -27.43 3.32 -13.57
N ILE A 711 -27.35 4.64 -13.45
CA ILE A 711 -28.48 5.49 -13.04
C ILE A 711 -29.58 5.41 -14.11
N ALA A 712 -29.22 5.39 -15.40
CA ALA A 712 -30.19 5.25 -16.51
C ALA A 712 -30.95 3.92 -16.41
N LYS A 713 -30.22 2.81 -16.25
CA LYS A 713 -30.84 1.49 -16.04
C LYS A 713 -31.78 1.49 -14.85
N SER A 714 -31.40 2.09 -13.73
CA SER A 714 -32.23 2.15 -12.52
C SER A 714 -33.48 3.03 -12.70
N ILE A 715 -33.37 4.15 -13.42
CA ILE A 715 -34.50 5.05 -13.72
C ILE A 715 -35.47 4.40 -14.71
N ASP A 716 -34.99 3.78 -15.80
CA ASP A 716 -35.83 3.07 -16.77
C ASP A 716 -36.58 1.89 -16.13
N ASN A 717 -35.98 1.33 -15.07
CA ASN A 717 -36.52 0.24 -14.27
C ASN A 717 -37.56 0.69 -13.22
N SER A 718 -37.68 1.99 -12.94
CA SER A 718 -38.43 2.54 -11.80
C SER A 718 -39.95 2.71 -12.03
N GLU A 719 -40.50 2.38 -13.20
CA GLU A 719 -41.95 2.32 -13.42
C GLU A 719 -42.42 0.87 -13.60
N ALA A 720 -42.95 0.27 -12.53
CA ALA A 720 -43.71 -1.00 -12.51
C ALA A 720 -43.00 -2.28 -13.01
N ALA A 721 -41.81 -2.18 -13.61
CA ALA A 721 -41.09 -3.30 -14.18
C ALA A 721 -40.14 -3.97 -13.18
N VAL A 722 -39.56 -3.27 -12.19
CA VAL A 722 -38.62 -3.89 -11.22
C VAL A 722 -39.29 -4.59 -10.06
N GLU A 723 -40.44 -4.15 -9.57
CA GLU A 723 -41.17 -4.96 -8.58
C GLU A 723 -41.69 -6.24 -9.24
N LYS A 724 -42.09 -6.15 -10.52
CA LYS A 724 -42.48 -7.29 -11.33
C LYS A 724 -41.29 -8.15 -11.75
N PHE A 725 -40.14 -7.56 -12.15
CA PHE A 725 -38.91 -8.26 -12.54
C PHE A 725 -38.15 -8.79 -11.33
N MET A 726 -38.27 -8.24 -10.12
CA MET A 726 -37.59 -8.78 -8.93
C MET A 726 -38.41 -9.87 -8.24
N ASP A 727 -39.75 -9.73 -8.25
CA ASP A 727 -40.66 -10.81 -7.86
C ASP A 727 -40.69 -11.90 -8.95
N ASP A 728 -40.60 -11.53 -10.23
CA ASP A 728 -40.39 -12.45 -11.36
C ASP A 728 -38.95 -12.98 -11.38
N PHE A 729 -37.86 -12.32 -10.94
CA PHE A 729 -36.50 -12.88 -10.99
C PHE A 729 -36.22 -13.84 -9.84
N GLY A 730 -36.81 -13.61 -8.66
CA GLY A 730 -36.90 -14.63 -7.61
C GLY A 730 -37.72 -15.84 -8.07
N LYS A 731 -38.84 -15.59 -8.78
CA LYS A 731 -39.68 -16.62 -9.43
C LYS A 731 -39.18 -17.09 -10.80
N GLU A 732 -38.14 -16.53 -11.40
CA GLU A 732 -37.56 -16.87 -12.73
C GLU A 732 -36.20 -17.51 -12.49
N LEU A 733 -35.50 -17.27 -11.37
CA LEU A 733 -34.48 -18.22 -10.94
C LEU A 733 -35.17 -19.48 -10.46
N ASP A 734 -36.14 -19.39 -9.56
CA ASP A 734 -36.87 -20.56 -9.10
C ASP A 734 -37.73 -21.17 -10.22
N GLY A 735 -38.33 -20.35 -11.08
CA GLY A 735 -39.19 -20.76 -12.19
C GLY A 735 -38.48 -20.98 -13.52
N SER A 736 -37.33 -20.38 -13.83
CA SER A 736 -36.50 -20.82 -14.99
C SER A 736 -35.59 -21.97 -14.61
N LEU A 737 -35.18 -22.15 -13.35
CA LEU A 737 -34.60 -23.41 -12.88
C LEU A 737 -35.68 -24.48 -12.82
N SER A 738 -36.87 -24.19 -12.31
CA SER A 738 -37.98 -25.15 -12.34
C SER A 738 -38.52 -25.39 -13.75
N GLN A 739 -38.52 -24.42 -14.67
CA GLN A 739 -38.85 -24.63 -16.08
C GLN A 739 -37.72 -25.32 -16.83
N SER A 740 -36.45 -25.07 -16.48
CA SER A 740 -35.31 -25.80 -17.07
C SER A 740 -35.32 -27.24 -16.57
N LEU A 741 -35.55 -27.47 -15.28
CA LEU A 741 -35.73 -28.78 -14.67
C LEU A 741 -37.01 -29.47 -15.16
N ALA A 742 -38.13 -28.75 -15.32
CA ALA A 742 -39.38 -29.28 -15.86
C ALA A 742 -39.27 -29.58 -17.36
N ALA A 743 -38.63 -28.72 -18.16
CA ALA A 743 -38.32 -29.01 -19.56
C ALA A 743 -37.34 -30.18 -19.69
N LEU A 744 -36.44 -30.37 -18.71
CA LEU A 744 -35.57 -31.56 -18.64
C LEU A 744 -36.34 -32.81 -18.19
N GLN A 745 -37.28 -32.70 -17.25
CA GLN A 745 -38.10 -33.78 -16.66
C GLN A 745 -39.26 -34.24 -17.55
N GLU A 746 -40.07 -33.33 -18.11
CA GLU A 746 -41.14 -33.63 -19.09
C GLU A 746 -40.58 -34.37 -20.32
N GLU A 747 -39.35 -34.05 -20.75
CA GLU A 747 -38.68 -34.75 -21.85
C GLU A 747 -37.96 -36.05 -21.44
N THR A 748 -37.73 -36.29 -20.14
CA THR A 748 -37.23 -37.61 -19.67
C THR A 748 -38.37 -38.62 -19.58
N GLU A 749 -39.58 -38.18 -19.24
CA GLU A 749 -40.79 -39.03 -19.24
C GLU A 749 -41.24 -39.39 -20.68
N TYR A 750 -41.05 -38.49 -21.65
CA TYR A 750 -41.36 -38.76 -23.07
C TYR A 750 -40.42 -39.76 -23.77
N ASN A 751 -39.35 -40.22 -23.13
CA ASN A 751 -38.45 -41.25 -23.66
C ASN A 751 -38.80 -42.69 -23.20
N PHE A 752 -39.91 -42.89 -22.48
CA PHE A 752 -40.30 -44.21 -21.96
C PHE A 752 -41.69 -44.73 -22.30
N GLU A 753 -42.44 -44.08 -23.20
CA GLU A 753 -43.67 -44.67 -23.76
C GLU A 753 -43.76 -44.40 -25.27
N GLU A 754 -43.33 -45.38 -26.07
CA GLU A 754 -44.14 -45.81 -27.23
C GLU A 754 -43.75 -47.24 -27.64
N GLU A 755 -44.67 -48.16 -27.36
CA GLU A 755 -44.69 -49.54 -27.79
C GLU A 755 -44.97 -49.66 -29.30
N PHE A 756 -44.36 -50.69 -29.89
CA PHE A 756 -44.70 -51.37 -31.15
C PHE A 756 -45.97 -50.94 -31.92
N SER A 757 -45.82 -50.61 -33.21
CA SER A 757 -46.69 -51.17 -34.26
C SER A 757 -46.12 -51.05 -35.69
N SER A 758 -45.98 -52.22 -36.29
CA SER A 758 -45.83 -52.69 -37.69
C SER A 758 -46.15 -51.81 -38.92
N TYR A 759 -45.16 -51.77 -39.85
CA TYR A 759 -45.21 -52.00 -41.33
C TYR A 759 -46.08 -51.09 -42.26
N PRO A 760 -45.91 -51.11 -43.61
CA PRO A 760 -44.76 -50.56 -44.36
C PRO A 760 -45.15 -49.80 -45.67
N ILE A 761 -44.14 -49.19 -46.32
CA ILE A 761 -44.00 -48.91 -47.78
C ILE A 761 -45.20 -48.30 -48.54
N GLU A 762 -45.02 -47.10 -49.12
CA GLU A 762 -45.17 -46.91 -50.57
C GLU A 762 -44.62 -45.55 -51.07
N ASN A 763 -44.23 -45.58 -52.34
CA ASN A 763 -43.41 -44.67 -53.12
C ASN A 763 -44.07 -43.33 -53.53
N PHE A 764 -43.24 -42.50 -54.19
CA PHE A 764 -43.51 -41.44 -55.18
C PHE A 764 -43.76 -40.05 -54.57
N GLU A 765 -43.10 -38.96 -54.97
CA GLU A 765 -42.23 -38.60 -56.11
C GLU A 765 -41.13 -37.62 -55.68
#